data_AF-A0A897N7J1-F1
#
_entry.id   AF-A0A897N7J1-F1
#
_cell.length_a   1.000
_cell.length_b   1.000
_cell.length_c   1.000
_cell.angle_alpha   90.00
_cell.angle_beta   90.00
_cell.angle_gamma   90.00
#
_symmetry.space_group_name_H-M   'P 1'
#
loop_
_entity.id
_entity.type
_entity.pdbx_description
1 polymer ?
#
loop_
_entity_poly.entity_id
_entity_poly.type
_entity_poly.pdbx_seq_one_letter_code
_entity_poly.pdbx_strand_id
1 'polypeptide(L)'
;MVGGSDSELSRDLGLFSVFTVTTGTMIGAGIFILPGPAAEAAGPAAALSFGLAGLIALVATMCAVELATAMPKAGGSYYFTSRAMGPLVGTVVGFGTWLSLIFKGSFALVGLGWYVTEFLEVPVLAVAVTGGVLLILVNWVGAEESGKLQNVIVIGLVGILAVFAGGGALDADPGLWDPFVISGLEGIVATTGLVFISYLGVIKAVAVAEEVKDPGETLPKALFGAVVFVTLLYMGVVSIVTGVMPIEDIAASTAPVADAGGLFLGAIGGAIIAFAGILATVSTANAAVLTSSRFPFAMSRDGLLTPKFRAPSPRFGTPTFSIWLTGGVMIALVFLFDVEGLAKIGGTFGILVFALLNVTVVVLRRAQPEWYDPAYKVPLFPVLPLAGTGAALALIPFMGRDSQIVAVAFVGIGVVWYYVQTRRGEPVEPDHDLRDLLRGAQYQRSIEEKRSEFGELQTAKPHILVETVEGETHPHLETVMGAFSTHFDADLDVLTSTEVPAPIPLSTADHPVDDDWMATIESDLRVADHDISFDHVRTRDRTDALLNGISDQTQCVLVDWHDPIRTYHLRESHVDEVLRSAFPVRLAVLKHRGEGTIDDIVVATDSGPYDRAEIELADAIAATTGATLTLVQAIPEDAPEEAVASANEYLSELAGILSTPAETKLYRTADVEGALIAAANEADLLVLGAPSHPDRVHEFFGQTTDIVAAEVDSSVLVVKEPTEAIPSSRRLWRWLQDRL
;
A
#
# COMPACT_ATOMS: atom_id res chain seq x y z
N MET A 1 -27.37 23.52 -20.56
CA MET A 1 -27.52 22.50 -19.50
C MET A 1 -27.43 21.13 -20.17
N VAL A 2 -26.22 20.57 -20.24
CA VAL A 2 -25.99 19.18 -20.67
C VAL A 2 -25.48 18.49 -19.43
N GLY A 3 -26.39 17.79 -18.72
CA GLY A 3 -26.02 16.98 -17.58
C GLY A 3 -25.29 15.74 -18.08
N GLY A 4 -24.02 15.60 -17.71
CA GLY A 4 -23.31 14.33 -17.78
C GLY A 4 -23.88 13.42 -16.69
N SER A 5 -24.84 12.57 -17.05
CA SER A 5 -25.21 11.45 -16.18
C SER A 5 -24.21 10.33 -16.42
N ASP A 6 -23.33 10.08 -15.45
CA ASP A 6 -22.71 8.77 -15.31
C ASP A 6 -23.85 7.76 -15.22
N SER A 7 -24.02 6.92 -16.25
CA SER A 7 -25.06 5.90 -16.25
C SER A 7 -24.67 4.81 -15.25
N GLU A 8 -25.20 4.88 -14.03
CA GLU A 8 -25.08 3.80 -13.05
C GLU A 8 -25.60 2.49 -13.67
N LEU A 9 -24.72 1.47 -13.72
CA LEU A 9 -25.07 0.14 -14.21
C LEU A 9 -26.08 -0.52 -13.26
N SER A 10 -27.04 -1.30 -13.80
CA SER A 10 -28.04 -1.97 -12.97
C SER A 10 -27.42 -3.12 -12.16
N ARG A 11 -27.69 -3.15 -10.85
CA ARG A 11 -27.20 -4.16 -9.90
C ARG A 11 -28.03 -5.45 -9.95
N ASP A 12 -27.88 -6.22 -11.02
CA ASP A 12 -28.72 -7.39 -11.30
C ASP A 12 -28.07 -8.74 -10.96
N LEU A 13 -26.76 -8.79 -10.67
CA LEU A 13 -26.03 -10.04 -10.43
C LEU A 13 -26.09 -10.48 -8.96
N GLY A 14 -26.87 -11.53 -8.68
CA GLY A 14 -26.89 -12.19 -7.36
C GLY A 14 -25.79 -13.24 -7.17
N LEU A 15 -25.71 -13.79 -5.95
CA LEU A 15 -24.70 -14.78 -5.53
C LEU A 15 -24.46 -15.93 -6.50
N PHE A 16 -25.53 -16.60 -6.94
CA PHE A 16 -25.41 -17.75 -7.84
C PHE A 16 -24.86 -17.34 -9.21
N SER A 17 -25.27 -16.18 -9.73
CA SER A 17 -24.76 -15.65 -11.01
C SER A 17 -23.28 -15.29 -10.89
N VAL A 18 -22.87 -14.59 -9.83
CA VAL A 18 -21.46 -14.24 -9.61
C VAL A 18 -20.62 -15.50 -9.44
N PHE A 19 -21.05 -16.47 -8.63
CA PHE A 19 -20.36 -17.75 -8.46
C PHE A 19 -20.20 -18.50 -9.79
N THR A 20 -21.27 -18.60 -10.59
CA THR A 20 -21.25 -19.34 -11.86
C THR A 20 -20.39 -18.64 -12.90
N VAL A 21 -20.47 -17.31 -12.99
CA VAL A 21 -19.60 -16.52 -13.88
C VAL A 21 -18.13 -16.67 -13.47
N THR A 22 -17.81 -16.55 -12.19
CA THR A 22 -16.44 -16.68 -11.66
C THR A 22 -15.89 -18.08 -11.89
N THR A 23 -16.69 -19.10 -11.57
CA THR A 23 -16.33 -20.51 -11.79
C THR A 23 -16.13 -20.78 -13.27
N GLY A 24 -17.01 -20.30 -14.14
CA GLY A 24 -16.92 -20.48 -15.58
C GLY A 24 -15.75 -19.79 -16.26
N THR A 25 -15.24 -18.71 -15.69
CA THR A 25 -14.06 -18.02 -16.24
C THR A 25 -12.76 -18.64 -15.77
N MET A 26 -12.81 -19.40 -14.67
CA MET A 26 -11.72 -20.26 -14.25
C MET A 26 -11.75 -21.60 -15.00
N ILE A 27 -12.87 -22.36 -14.91
CA ILE A 27 -13.12 -23.64 -15.60
C ILE A 27 -13.21 -23.39 -17.10
N GLY A 28 -12.07 -23.49 -17.74
CA GLY A 28 -11.88 -23.13 -19.12
C GLY A 28 -10.83 -23.99 -19.78
N ALA A 29 -10.14 -23.40 -20.75
CA ALA A 29 -9.05 -24.03 -21.47
C ALA A 29 -7.98 -24.68 -20.55
N GLY A 30 -7.71 -24.07 -19.38
CA GLY A 30 -6.62 -24.48 -18.49
C GLY A 30 -6.68 -25.94 -18.05
N ILE A 31 -7.82 -26.39 -17.52
CA ILE A 31 -7.95 -27.78 -17.01
C ILE A 31 -8.01 -28.83 -18.11
N PHE A 32 -8.41 -28.44 -19.32
CA PHE A 32 -8.51 -29.34 -20.46
C PHE A 32 -7.16 -29.49 -21.19
N ILE A 33 -6.26 -28.52 -21.07
CA ILE A 33 -5.02 -28.44 -21.86
C ILE A 33 -3.78 -28.71 -20.99
N LEU A 34 -3.72 -28.10 -19.80
CA LEU A 34 -2.51 -28.15 -18.96
C LEU A 34 -2.23 -29.48 -18.27
N PRO A 35 -3.15 -30.46 -18.12
CA PRO A 35 -2.78 -31.75 -17.54
C PRO A 35 -1.62 -32.45 -18.26
N GLY A 36 -1.48 -32.28 -19.58
CA GLY A 36 -0.37 -32.83 -20.37
C GLY A 36 0.99 -32.32 -19.88
N PRO A 37 1.30 -31.03 -20.11
CA PRO A 37 2.55 -30.41 -19.64
C PRO A 37 2.74 -30.48 -18.12
N ALA A 38 1.66 -30.44 -17.33
CA ALA A 38 1.75 -30.54 -15.87
C ALA A 38 2.15 -31.94 -15.40
N ALA A 39 1.61 -32.99 -16.03
CA ALA A 39 1.99 -34.37 -15.74
C ALA A 39 3.44 -34.65 -16.18
N GLU A 40 3.87 -34.08 -17.31
CA GLU A 40 5.27 -34.17 -17.75
C GLU A 40 6.23 -33.55 -16.71
N ALA A 41 5.89 -32.37 -16.18
CA ALA A 41 6.76 -31.64 -15.28
C ALA A 41 6.71 -32.13 -13.82
N ALA A 42 5.55 -32.54 -13.30
CA ALA A 42 5.36 -32.90 -11.89
C ALA A 42 4.84 -34.32 -11.65
N GLY A 43 4.43 -35.05 -12.70
CA GLY A 43 3.81 -36.36 -12.56
C GLY A 43 2.46 -36.31 -11.84
N PRO A 44 2.10 -37.34 -11.06
CA PRO A 44 0.92 -37.34 -10.20
C PRO A 44 0.84 -36.15 -9.24
N ALA A 45 2.00 -35.64 -8.78
CA ALA A 45 2.08 -34.45 -7.94
C ALA A 45 1.62 -33.15 -8.63
N ALA A 46 1.34 -33.16 -9.94
CA ALA A 46 0.69 -32.05 -10.63
C ALA A 46 -0.63 -31.63 -9.95
N ALA A 47 -1.36 -32.56 -9.34
CA ALA A 47 -2.54 -32.22 -8.54
C ALA A 47 -2.20 -31.27 -7.38
N LEU A 48 -1.06 -31.47 -6.69
CA LEU A 48 -0.60 -30.55 -5.65
C LEU A 48 -0.23 -29.18 -6.22
N SER A 49 0.31 -29.11 -7.43
CA SER A 49 0.60 -27.84 -8.11
C SER A 49 -0.66 -27.03 -8.39
N PHE A 50 -1.74 -27.68 -8.83
CA PHE A 50 -3.05 -27.03 -8.96
C PHE A 50 -3.59 -26.56 -7.60
N GLY A 51 -3.41 -27.36 -6.54
CA GLY A 51 -3.75 -26.99 -5.16
C GLY A 51 -3.00 -25.74 -4.68
N LEU A 52 -1.68 -25.72 -4.86
CA LEU A 52 -0.82 -24.61 -4.45
C LEU A 52 -1.13 -23.32 -5.23
N ALA A 53 -1.37 -23.43 -6.54
CA ALA A 53 -1.77 -22.30 -7.37
C ALA A 53 -3.12 -21.74 -6.91
N GLY A 54 -4.06 -22.61 -6.56
CA GLY A 54 -5.36 -22.25 -5.99
C GLY A 54 -5.25 -21.54 -4.66
N LEU A 55 -4.36 -21.99 -3.77
CA LEU A 55 -4.11 -21.36 -2.47
C LEU A 55 -3.53 -19.94 -2.64
N ILE A 56 -2.53 -19.78 -3.52
CA ILE A 56 -1.93 -18.47 -3.81
C ILE A 56 -3.00 -17.54 -4.44
N ALA A 57 -3.79 -18.07 -5.37
CA ALA A 57 -4.89 -17.33 -5.98
C ALA A 57 -5.98 -16.94 -4.96
N LEU A 58 -6.26 -17.79 -3.97
CA LEU A 58 -7.26 -17.52 -2.93
C LEU A 58 -6.84 -16.33 -2.06
N VAL A 59 -5.56 -16.23 -1.67
CA VAL A 59 -5.06 -15.07 -0.92
C VAL A 59 -5.22 -13.78 -1.72
N ALA A 60 -4.83 -13.80 -2.99
CA ALA A 60 -5.03 -12.65 -3.88
C ALA A 60 -6.52 -12.31 -4.09
N THR A 61 -7.38 -13.33 -4.12
CA THR A 61 -8.83 -13.16 -4.22
C THR A 61 -9.39 -12.51 -2.95
N MET A 62 -8.90 -12.88 -1.76
CA MET A 62 -9.28 -12.21 -0.51
C MET A 62 -8.92 -10.72 -0.55
N CYS A 63 -7.71 -10.37 -0.99
CA CYS A 63 -7.31 -8.98 -1.15
C CYS A 63 -8.16 -8.27 -2.21
N ALA A 64 -8.42 -8.91 -3.35
CA ALA A 64 -9.25 -8.35 -4.41
C ALA A 64 -10.70 -8.11 -3.97
N VAL A 65 -11.27 -9.00 -3.16
CA VAL A 65 -12.62 -8.85 -2.60
C VAL A 65 -12.66 -7.66 -1.63
N GLU A 66 -11.67 -7.52 -0.74
CA GLU A 66 -11.60 -6.36 0.15
C GLU A 66 -11.61 -5.05 -0.66
N LEU A 67 -10.72 -4.94 -1.65
CA LEU A 67 -10.65 -3.77 -2.54
C LEU A 67 -11.97 -3.53 -3.29
N ALA A 68 -12.60 -4.59 -3.80
CA ALA A 68 -13.86 -4.51 -4.53
C ALA A 68 -15.04 -4.09 -3.65
N THR A 69 -15.01 -4.45 -2.36
CA THR A 69 -16.06 -4.05 -1.41
C THR A 69 -15.91 -2.61 -0.95
N ALA A 70 -14.70 -2.06 -0.89
CA ALA A 70 -14.47 -0.63 -0.64
C ALA A 70 -14.70 0.23 -1.89
N MET A 71 -14.30 -0.28 -3.06
CA MET A 71 -14.34 0.45 -4.33
C MET A 71 -15.11 -0.36 -5.38
N PRO A 72 -16.45 -0.48 -5.30
CA PRO A 72 -17.24 -1.26 -6.25
C PRO A 72 -17.41 -0.48 -7.56
N LYS A 73 -16.30 -0.18 -8.26
CA LYS A 73 -16.27 0.51 -9.56
C LYS A 73 -15.73 -0.38 -10.69
N ALA A 74 -16.16 -0.12 -11.92
CA ALA A 74 -15.68 -0.79 -13.11
C ALA A 74 -14.20 -0.42 -13.37
N GLY A 75 -13.38 -1.43 -13.66
CA GLY A 75 -11.93 -1.27 -13.92
C GLY A 75 -11.04 -2.24 -13.14
N GLY A 76 -11.58 -2.93 -12.13
CA GLY A 76 -10.92 -4.02 -11.43
C GLY A 76 -9.53 -3.65 -10.88
N SER A 77 -8.53 -4.49 -11.15
CA SER A 77 -7.16 -4.32 -10.65
C SER A 77 -6.51 -2.98 -11.02
N TYR A 78 -6.79 -2.46 -12.23
CA TYR A 78 -6.32 -1.14 -12.66
C TYR A 78 -6.88 -0.04 -11.76
N TYR A 79 -8.19 -0.05 -11.52
CA TYR A 79 -8.85 0.98 -10.73
C TYR A 79 -8.31 1.00 -9.30
N PHE A 80 -8.20 -0.15 -8.64
CA PHE A 80 -7.72 -0.23 -7.26
C PHE A 80 -6.27 0.25 -7.12
N THR A 81 -5.40 -0.19 -8.01
CA THR A 81 -3.97 0.13 -7.93
C THR A 81 -3.68 1.56 -8.34
N SER A 82 -4.41 2.12 -9.31
CA SER A 82 -4.28 3.54 -9.67
C SER A 82 -4.68 4.47 -8.53
N ARG A 83 -5.73 4.14 -7.77
CA ARG A 83 -6.22 4.95 -6.64
C ARG A 83 -5.37 4.79 -5.39
N ALA A 84 -4.74 3.64 -5.21
CA ALA A 84 -3.89 3.39 -4.05
C ALA A 84 -2.44 3.85 -4.23
N MET A 85 -1.85 3.62 -5.40
CA MET A 85 -0.40 3.76 -5.64
C MET A 85 -0.07 4.71 -6.80
N GLY A 86 -1.08 5.45 -7.27
CA GLY A 86 -0.95 6.46 -8.32
C GLY A 86 -1.00 5.91 -9.75
N PRO A 87 -1.05 6.82 -10.75
CA PRO A 87 -1.34 6.47 -12.14
C PRO A 87 -0.26 5.65 -12.83
N LEU A 88 1.01 5.79 -12.43
CA LEU A 88 2.11 5.01 -13.01
C LEU A 88 1.95 3.51 -12.68
N VAL A 89 1.72 3.19 -11.41
CA VAL A 89 1.51 1.80 -10.97
C VAL A 89 0.21 1.26 -11.56
N GLY A 90 -0.84 2.09 -11.56
CA GLY A 90 -2.09 1.80 -12.27
C GLY A 90 -1.85 1.42 -13.74
N THR A 91 -1.04 2.19 -14.48
CA THR A 91 -0.72 1.93 -15.89
C THR A 91 -0.07 0.56 -16.08
N VAL A 92 0.93 0.23 -15.25
CA VAL A 92 1.63 -1.06 -15.29
C VAL A 92 0.66 -2.21 -15.01
N VAL A 93 -0.20 -2.07 -14.00
CA VAL A 93 -1.20 -3.09 -13.64
C VAL A 93 -2.28 -3.23 -14.70
N GLY A 94 -2.78 -2.13 -15.25
CA GLY A 94 -3.82 -2.13 -16.28
C GLY A 94 -3.36 -2.83 -17.54
N PHE A 95 -2.17 -2.49 -18.02
CA PHE A 95 -1.57 -3.19 -19.14
C PHE A 95 -1.21 -4.65 -18.81
N GLY A 96 -0.66 -4.93 -17.62
CA GLY A 96 -0.34 -6.29 -17.18
C GLY A 96 -1.57 -7.19 -17.13
N THR A 97 -2.69 -6.66 -16.63
CA THR A 97 -3.98 -7.37 -16.59
C THR A 97 -4.53 -7.58 -18.00
N TRP A 98 -4.48 -6.55 -18.85
CA TRP A 98 -4.90 -6.65 -20.25
C TRP A 98 -4.13 -7.73 -21.01
N LEU A 99 -2.79 -7.74 -20.89
CA LEU A 99 -1.95 -8.75 -21.51
C LEU A 99 -2.21 -10.14 -20.95
N SER A 100 -2.27 -10.28 -19.63
CA SER A 100 -2.51 -11.56 -18.98
C SER A 100 -3.80 -12.23 -19.50
N LEU A 101 -4.86 -11.44 -19.71
CA LEU A 101 -6.11 -11.92 -20.30
C LEU A 101 -5.98 -12.24 -21.79
N ILE A 102 -5.24 -11.46 -22.57
CA ILE A 102 -4.98 -11.76 -23.99
C ILE A 102 -4.21 -13.07 -24.13
N PHE A 103 -3.12 -13.27 -23.37
CA PHE A 103 -2.36 -14.52 -23.38
C PHE A 103 -3.25 -15.71 -23.01
N LYS A 104 -4.11 -15.58 -22.00
CA LYS A 104 -5.10 -16.60 -21.64
C LYS A 104 -6.11 -16.86 -22.77
N GLY A 105 -6.55 -15.82 -23.47
CA GLY A 105 -7.44 -15.93 -24.62
C GLY A 105 -6.78 -16.64 -25.81
N SER A 106 -5.54 -16.27 -26.14
CA SER A 106 -4.73 -16.93 -27.18
C SER A 106 -4.47 -18.40 -26.86
N PHE A 107 -4.12 -18.69 -25.61
CA PHE A 107 -3.99 -20.06 -25.10
C PHE A 107 -5.27 -20.87 -25.33
N ALA A 108 -6.44 -20.28 -25.04
CA ALA A 108 -7.71 -20.92 -25.31
C ALA A 108 -8.02 -21.10 -26.81
N LEU A 109 -7.58 -20.18 -27.69
CA LEU A 109 -7.74 -20.35 -29.14
C LEU A 109 -6.91 -21.52 -29.68
N VAL A 110 -5.68 -21.72 -29.20
CA VAL A 110 -4.88 -22.89 -29.59
C VAL A 110 -5.55 -24.18 -29.09
N GLY A 111 -6.02 -24.17 -27.84
CA GLY A 111 -6.80 -25.26 -27.27
C GLY A 111 -8.06 -25.61 -28.06
N LEU A 112 -8.79 -24.60 -28.53
CA LEU A 112 -9.93 -24.80 -29.41
C LEU A 112 -9.53 -25.58 -30.67
N GLY A 113 -8.37 -25.26 -31.24
CA GLY A 113 -7.81 -26.01 -32.35
C GLY A 113 -7.57 -27.47 -31.99
N TRP A 114 -6.91 -27.76 -30.87
CA TRP A 114 -6.65 -29.12 -30.39
C TRP A 114 -7.93 -29.94 -30.23
N TYR A 115 -8.95 -29.37 -29.58
CA TYR A 115 -10.20 -30.09 -29.33
C TYR A 115 -11.09 -30.25 -30.56
N VAL A 116 -11.05 -29.32 -31.53
CA VAL A 116 -11.77 -29.49 -32.81
C VAL A 116 -11.10 -30.56 -33.67
N THR A 117 -9.77 -30.71 -33.58
CA THR A 117 -9.04 -31.71 -34.35
C THR A 117 -9.31 -33.15 -33.92
N GLU A 118 -9.90 -33.36 -32.75
CA GLU A 118 -10.44 -34.66 -32.32
C GLU A 118 -11.63 -35.14 -33.17
N PHE A 119 -12.34 -34.21 -33.83
CA PHE A 119 -13.52 -34.51 -34.64
C PHE A 119 -13.30 -34.31 -36.14
N LEU A 120 -12.41 -33.38 -36.51
CA LEU A 120 -12.21 -32.94 -37.88
C LEU A 120 -10.71 -32.86 -38.21
N GLU A 121 -10.29 -33.44 -39.32
CA GLU A 121 -8.90 -33.33 -39.81
C GLU A 121 -8.62 -31.95 -40.42
N VAL A 122 -8.41 -30.95 -39.58
CA VAL A 122 -8.11 -29.56 -39.97
C VAL A 122 -6.87 -29.03 -39.26
N PRO A 123 -6.11 -28.08 -39.83
CA PRO A 123 -4.96 -27.52 -39.12
C PRO A 123 -5.39 -26.75 -37.86
N VAL A 124 -4.77 -27.04 -36.71
CA VAL A 124 -5.00 -26.35 -35.41
C VAL A 124 -4.98 -24.83 -35.57
N LEU A 125 -3.98 -24.32 -36.30
CA LEU A 125 -3.82 -22.89 -36.56
C LEU A 125 -5.01 -22.29 -37.33
N ALA A 126 -5.57 -23.03 -38.29
CA ALA A 126 -6.72 -22.56 -39.06
C ALA A 126 -7.94 -22.42 -38.15
N VAL A 127 -8.19 -23.40 -37.28
CA VAL A 127 -9.28 -23.36 -36.29
C VAL A 127 -9.10 -22.20 -35.31
N ALA A 128 -7.89 -22.04 -34.75
CA ALA A 128 -7.59 -20.99 -33.79
C ALA A 128 -7.82 -19.58 -34.39
N VAL A 129 -7.34 -19.35 -35.61
CA VAL A 129 -7.52 -18.07 -36.32
C VAL A 129 -8.98 -17.83 -36.67
N THR A 130 -9.67 -18.83 -37.25
CA THR A 130 -11.10 -18.70 -37.59
C THR A 130 -11.95 -18.48 -36.35
N GLY A 131 -11.72 -19.23 -35.27
CA GLY A 131 -12.39 -19.04 -33.98
C GLY A 131 -12.15 -17.64 -33.41
N GLY A 132 -10.90 -17.15 -33.45
CA GLY A 132 -10.56 -15.79 -33.03
C GLY A 132 -11.32 -14.73 -33.83
N VAL A 133 -11.36 -14.85 -35.16
CA VAL A 133 -12.10 -13.92 -36.03
C VAL A 133 -13.61 -13.96 -35.74
N LEU A 134 -14.19 -15.15 -35.58
CA LEU A 134 -15.61 -15.31 -35.24
C LEU A 134 -15.94 -14.65 -33.90
N LEU A 135 -15.10 -14.86 -32.88
CA LEU A 135 -15.29 -14.22 -31.58
C LEU A 135 -15.18 -12.70 -31.64
N ILE A 136 -14.25 -12.16 -32.43
CA ILE A 136 -14.16 -10.71 -32.68
C ILE A 136 -15.47 -10.20 -33.29
N LEU A 137 -16.01 -10.90 -34.30
CA LEU A 137 -17.25 -10.50 -34.97
C LEU A 137 -18.46 -10.56 -34.02
N VAL A 138 -18.59 -11.62 -33.23
CA VAL A 138 -19.67 -11.77 -32.24
C VAL A 138 -19.63 -10.64 -31.21
N ASN A 139 -18.46 -10.36 -30.65
CA ASN A 139 -18.27 -9.29 -29.67
C ASN A 139 -18.45 -7.89 -30.29
N TRP A 140 -18.04 -7.71 -31.56
CA TRP A 140 -18.18 -6.43 -32.25
C TRP A 140 -19.65 -6.06 -32.51
N VAL A 141 -20.47 -7.03 -32.92
CA VAL A 141 -21.92 -6.85 -33.12
C VAL A 141 -22.64 -6.53 -31.81
N GLY A 142 -21.99 -6.75 -30.65
CA GLY A 142 -22.61 -6.56 -29.35
C GLY A 142 -23.65 -7.64 -29.07
N ALA A 143 -23.44 -8.86 -29.59
CA ALA A 143 -24.16 -10.02 -29.13
C ALA A 143 -23.70 -10.31 -27.69
N GLU A 144 -24.32 -9.63 -26.74
CA GLU A 144 -24.19 -9.98 -25.33
C GLU A 144 -24.56 -11.46 -25.22
N GLU A 145 -23.61 -12.29 -24.76
CA GLU A 145 -24.01 -13.58 -24.23
C GLU A 145 -24.90 -13.28 -23.04
N SER A 146 -26.21 -13.48 -23.19
CA SER A 146 -27.11 -13.40 -22.05
C SER A 146 -26.52 -14.29 -20.95
N GLY A 147 -26.32 -13.78 -19.74
CA GLY A 147 -25.65 -14.54 -18.67
C GLY A 147 -26.26 -15.93 -18.42
N LYS A 148 -27.50 -16.14 -18.88
CA LYS A 148 -28.17 -17.45 -18.98
C LYS A 148 -27.41 -18.48 -19.82
N LEU A 149 -26.87 -18.11 -20.99
CA LEU A 149 -26.11 -19.02 -21.86
C LEU A 149 -24.80 -19.45 -21.20
N GLN A 150 -24.05 -18.49 -20.65
CA GLN A 150 -22.84 -18.79 -19.88
C GLN A 150 -23.16 -19.72 -18.70
N ASN A 151 -24.21 -19.45 -17.94
CA ASN A 151 -24.60 -20.30 -16.82
C ASN A 151 -24.90 -21.74 -17.27
N VAL A 152 -25.60 -21.93 -18.39
CA VAL A 152 -25.88 -23.26 -18.96
C VAL A 152 -24.58 -23.98 -19.34
N ILE A 153 -23.64 -23.28 -20.00
CA ILE A 153 -22.35 -23.86 -20.37
C ILE A 153 -21.58 -24.29 -19.12
N VAL A 154 -21.46 -23.44 -18.10
CA VAL A 154 -20.69 -23.74 -16.89
C VAL A 154 -21.30 -24.90 -16.11
N ILE A 155 -22.61 -24.91 -15.91
CA ILE A 155 -23.31 -26.01 -15.23
C ILE A 155 -23.11 -27.32 -16.01
N GLY A 156 -23.19 -27.27 -17.34
CA GLY A 156 -22.91 -28.41 -18.21
C GLY A 156 -21.48 -28.93 -18.06
N LEU A 157 -20.48 -28.04 -18.12
CA LEU A 157 -19.06 -28.39 -17.94
C LEU A 157 -18.80 -29.01 -16.57
N VAL A 158 -19.31 -28.39 -15.50
CA VAL A 158 -19.19 -28.93 -14.13
C VAL A 158 -19.83 -30.31 -14.02
N GLY A 159 -21.01 -30.51 -14.61
CA GLY A 159 -21.68 -31.81 -14.64
C GLY A 159 -20.86 -32.88 -15.37
N ILE A 160 -20.30 -32.54 -16.54
CA ILE A 160 -19.44 -33.44 -17.32
C ILE A 160 -18.17 -33.80 -16.54
N LEU A 161 -17.52 -32.81 -15.93
CA LEU A 161 -16.31 -33.03 -15.12
C LEU A 161 -16.60 -33.81 -13.83
N ALA A 162 -17.78 -33.66 -13.24
CA ALA A 162 -18.20 -34.47 -12.10
C ALA A 162 -18.42 -35.95 -12.49
N VAL A 163 -19.03 -36.21 -13.65
CA VAL A 163 -19.16 -37.57 -14.19
C VAL A 163 -17.79 -38.17 -14.52
N PHE A 164 -16.90 -37.39 -15.13
CA PHE A 164 -15.51 -37.78 -15.38
C PHE A 164 -14.79 -38.16 -14.07
N ALA A 165 -14.85 -37.28 -13.07
CA ALA A 165 -14.18 -37.51 -11.79
C ALA A 165 -14.74 -38.75 -11.06
N GLY A 166 -16.07 -38.91 -11.05
CA GLY A 166 -16.72 -40.06 -10.40
C GLY A 166 -16.48 -41.39 -11.11
N GLY A 167 -16.53 -41.41 -12.46
CA GLY A 167 -16.24 -42.59 -13.25
C GLY A 167 -14.78 -43.01 -13.15
N GLY A 168 -13.86 -42.04 -13.27
CA GLY A 168 -12.42 -42.32 -13.24
C GLY A 168 -11.93 -42.73 -11.86
N ALA A 169 -12.56 -42.26 -10.78
CA ALA A 169 -12.21 -42.70 -9.42
C ALA A 169 -12.44 -44.20 -9.18
N LEU A 170 -13.33 -44.84 -9.96
CA LEU A 170 -13.58 -46.29 -9.87
C LEU A 170 -12.60 -47.11 -10.71
N ASP A 171 -11.99 -46.51 -11.74
CA ASP A 171 -11.11 -47.18 -12.70
C ASP A 171 -9.62 -46.86 -12.48
N ALA A 172 -9.32 -45.83 -11.68
CA ALA A 172 -7.95 -45.41 -11.40
C ALA A 172 -7.11 -46.55 -10.77
N ASP A 173 -5.92 -46.76 -11.34
CA ASP A 173 -4.91 -47.69 -10.83
C ASP A 173 -3.93 -46.92 -9.92
N PRO A 174 -3.92 -47.18 -8.60
CA PRO A 174 -2.97 -46.55 -7.68
C PRO A 174 -1.50 -46.80 -8.04
N GLY A 175 -1.18 -47.83 -8.82
CA GLY A 175 0.17 -48.10 -9.32
C GLY A 175 0.70 -47.02 -10.25
N LEU A 176 -0.17 -46.31 -10.98
CA LEU A 176 0.22 -45.19 -11.86
C LEU A 176 0.64 -43.94 -11.07
N TRP A 177 0.33 -43.88 -9.78
CA TRP A 177 0.79 -42.83 -8.89
C TRP A 177 2.15 -43.12 -8.25
N ASP A 178 2.83 -44.23 -8.56
CA ASP A 178 4.17 -44.52 -8.07
C ASP A 178 5.21 -44.41 -9.21
N PRO A 179 6.18 -43.47 -9.15
CA PRO A 179 6.40 -42.49 -8.08
C PRO A 179 5.46 -41.28 -8.15
N PHE A 180 4.97 -40.83 -6.99
CA PHE A 180 4.02 -39.70 -6.92
C PHE A 180 4.67 -38.38 -7.29
N VAL A 181 5.93 -38.18 -6.88
CA VAL A 181 6.73 -37.00 -7.17
C VAL A 181 7.87 -37.39 -8.10
N ILE A 182 7.82 -36.95 -9.35
CA ILE A 182 8.83 -37.31 -10.37
C ILE A 182 10.02 -36.33 -10.37
N SER A 183 9.73 -35.03 -10.25
CA SER A 183 10.72 -33.95 -10.44
C SER A 183 11.02 -33.14 -9.17
N GLY A 184 10.73 -33.72 -8.00
CA GLY A 184 10.91 -33.06 -6.70
C GLY A 184 10.05 -31.80 -6.51
N LEU A 185 10.46 -30.94 -5.56
CA LEU A 185 9.77 -29.68 -5.27
C LEU A 185 9.86 -28.67 -6.41
N GLU A 186 10.97 -28.68 -7.16
CA GLU A 186 11.16 -27.77 -8.30
C GLU A 186 10.10 -28.00 -9.38
N GLY A 187 9.84 -29.27 -9.76
CA GLY A 187 8.78 -29.59 -10.71
C GLY A 187 7.38 -29.17 -10.22
N ILE A 188 7.10 -29.35 -8.93
CA ILE A 188 5.83 -28.93 -8.33
C ILE A 188 5.67 -27.40 -8.41
N VAL A 189 6.70 -26.64 -8.07
CA VAL A 189 6.68 -25.16 -8.08
C VAL A 189 6.62 -24.62 -9.51
N ALA A 190 7.40 -25.17 -10.44
CA ALA A 190 7.35 -24.79 -11.85
C ALA A 190 5.96 -25.06 -12.46
N THR A 191 5.39 -26.24 -12.18
CA THR A 191 4.04 -26.60 -12.61
C THR A 191 2.99 -25.71 -11.96
N THR A 192 3.18 -25.29 -10.70
CA THR A 192 2.29 -24.34 -10.01
C THR A 192 2.21 -23.02 -10.78
N GLY A 193 3.36 -22.49 -11.22
CA GLY A 193 3.42 -21.29 -12.05
C GLY A 193 2.76 -21.47 -13.41
N LEU A 194 3.00 -22.60 -14.08
CA LEU A 194 2.39 -22.93 -15.37
C LEU A 194 0.85 -22.97 -15.28
N VAL A 195 0.30 -23.67 -14.27
CA VAL A 195 -1.15 -23.86 -14.12
C VAL A 195 -1.86 -22.64 -13.54
N PHE A 196 -1.11 -21.65 -13.04
CA PHE A 196 -1.64 -20.42 -12.48
C PHE A 196 -2.55 -19.65 -13.45
N ILE A 197 -2.31 -19.76 -14.76
CA ILE A 197 -3.16 -19.15 -15.79
C ILE A 197 -4.64 -19.58 -15.68
N SER A 198 -4.90 -20.79 -15.16
CA SER A 198 -6.23 -21.33 -14.95
C SER A 198 -7.04 -20.54 -13.90
N TYR A 199 -6.36 -19.90 -12.95
CA TYR A 199 -6.99 -19.16 -11.83
C TYR A 199 -7.24 -17.67 -12.13
N LEU A 200 -6.68 -17.13 -13.21
CA LEU A 200 -6.81 -15.71 -13.57
C LEU A 200 -8.25 -15.27 -13.87
N GLY A 201 -9.16 -16.24 -14.07
CA GLY A 201 -10.58 -15.98 -14.31
C GLY A 201 -11.27 -15.23 -13.16
N VAL A 202 -10.74 -15.32 -11.94
CA VAL A 202 -11.35 -14.70 -10.74
C VAL A 202 -11.38 -13.16 -10.82
N ILE A 203 -10.40 -12.53 -11.48
CA ILE A 203 -10.34 -11.07 -11.65
C ILE A 203 -11.55 -10.54 -12.40
N LYS A 204 -12.15 -11.33 -13.31
CA LYS A 204 -13.31 -10.88 -14.09
C LYS A 204 -14.50 -10.54 -13.19
N ALA A 205 -14.74 -11.32 -12.14
CA ALA A 205 -15.86 -11.11 -11.24
C ALA A 205 -15.72 -9.79 -10.45
N VAL A 206 -14.47 -9.45 -10.13
CA VAL A 206 -14.13 -8.18 -9.48
C VAL A 206 -14.34 -6.98 -10.41
N ALA A 207 -14.10 -7.15 -11.71
CA ALA A 207 -14.29 -6.09 -12.70
C ALA A 207 -15.78 -5.74 -12.97
N VAL A 208 -16.72 -6.60 -12.56
CA VAL A 208 -18.18 -6.38 -12.66
C VAL A 208 -18.81 -6.07 -11.30
N ALA A 209 -18.02 -5.67 -10.30
CA ALA A 209 -18.53 -5.39 -8.95
C ALA A 209 -19.68 -4.35 -8.93
N GLU A 210 -19.69 -3.38 -9.86
CA GLU A 210 -20.79 -2.41 -10.03
C GLU A 210 -22.15 -3.06 -10.35
N GLU A 211 -22.14 -4.21 -11.04
CA GLU A 211 -23.33 -4.94 -11.48
C GLU A 211 -23.82 -5.94 -10.41
N VAL A 212 -23.09 -6.09 -9.29
CA VAL A 212 -23.38 -7.07 -8.22
C VAL A 212 -24.38 -6.52 -7.21
N LYS A 213 -25.39 -7.32 -6.90
CA LYS A 213 -26.35 -7.04 -5.83
C LYS A 213 -25.68 -7.31 -4.48
N ASP A 214 -25.64 -6.28 -3.64
CA ASP A 214 -25.01 -6.33 -2.31
C ASP A 214 -23.56 -6.88 -2.38
N PRO A 215 -22.63 -6.10 -2.97
CA PRO A 215 -21.27 -6.57 -3.21
C PRO A 215 -20.53 -6.94 -1.92
N GLY A 216 -20.86 -6.32 -0.79
CA GLY A 216 -20.26 -6.57 0.52
C GLY A 216 -20.45 -8.01 1.00
N GLU A 217 -21.62 -8.60 0.79
CA GLU A 217 -21.88 -9.99 1.16
C GLU A 217 -21.70 -10.98 0.00
N THR A 218 -22.07 -10.55 -1.21
CA THR A 218 -22.12 -11.43 -2.37
C THR A 218 -20.73 -11.77 -2.89
N LEU A 219 -19.83 -10.79 -2.98
CA LEU A 219 -18.48 -11.02 -3.52
C LEU A 219 -17.66 -12.00 -2.68
N PRO A 220 -17.55 -11.86 -1.33
CA PRO A 220 -16.78 -12.81 -0.53
C PRO A 220 -17.29 -14.25 -0.67
N LYS A 221 -18.60 -14.46 -0.55
CA LYS A 221 -19.23 -15.78 -0.62
C LYS A 221 -19.04 -16.42 -2.00
N ALA A 222 -19.27 -15.66 -3.07
CA ALA A 222 -19.15 -16.17 -4.43
C ALA A 222 -17.70 -16.47 -4.82
N LEU A 223 -16.77 -15.54 -4.60
CA LEU A 223 -15.41 -15.66 -5.12
C LEU A 223 -14.60 -16.70 -4.33
N PHE A 224 -14.72 -16.75 -2.99
CA PHE A 224 -14.02 -17.77 -2.20
C PHE A 224 -14.57 -19.15 -2.49
N GLY A 225 -15.90 -19.28 -2.55
CA GLY A 225 -16.55 -20.52 -2.93
C GLY A 225 -16.09 -21.00 -4.31
N ALA A 226 -16.02 -20.09 -5.29
CA ALA A 226 -15.61 -20.43 -6.65
C ALA A 226 -14.14 -20.88 -6.71
N VAL A 227 -13.22 -20.17 -6.05
CA VAL A 227 -11.79 -20.56 -6.05
C VAL A 227 -11.60 -21.92 -5.39
N VAL A 228 -12.17 -22.13 -4.19
CA VAL A 228 -12.06 -23.41 -3.48
C VAL A 228 -12.67 -24.55 -4.29
N PHE A 229 -13.86 -24.35 -4.84
CA PHE A 229 -14.55 -25.36 -5.66
C PHE A 229 -13.72 -25.74 -6.89
N VAL A 230 -13.22 -24.75 -7.63
CA VAL A 230 -12.42 -24.98 -8.83
C VAL A 230 -11.09 -25.65 -8.50
N THR A 231 -10.43 -25.26 -7.41
CA THR A 231 -9.19 -25.90 -6.98
C THR A 231 -9.40 -27.38 -6.69
N LEU A 232 -10.45 -27.74 -5.94
CA LEU A 232 -10.75 -29.14 -5.65
C LEU A 232 -11.10 -29.92 -6.93
N LEU A 233 -11.88 -29.31 -7.82
CA LEU A 233 -12.22 -29.90 -9.12
C LEU A 233 -10.96 -30.18 -9.95
N TYR A 234 -10.04 -29.22 -10.03
CA TYR A 234 -8.80 -29.36 -10.80
C TYR A 234 -7.88 -30.44 -10.21
N MET A 235 -7.71 -30.45 -8.89
CA MET A 235 -6.98 -31.52 -8.22
C MET A 235 -7.58 -32.89 -8.52
N GLY A 236 -8.91 -33.01 -8.46
CA GLY A 236 -9.63 -34.23 -8.78
C GLY A 236 -9.40 -34.68 -10.23
N VAL A 237 -9.64 -33.80 -11.21
CA VAL A 237 -9.47 -34.13 -12.64
C VAL A 237 -8.04 -34.57 -12.94
N VAL A 238 -7.03 -33.85 -12.45
CA VAL A 238 -5.62 -34.19 -12.70
C VAL A 238 -5.22 -35.50 -12.00
N SER A 239 -5.72 -35.75 -10.79
CA SER A 239 -5.49 -37.02 -10.10
C SER A 239 -6.11 -38.20 -10.86
N ILE A 240 -7.30 -38.01 -11.45
CA ILE A 240 -7.92 -39.03 -12.29
C ILE A 240 -7.13 -39.25 -13.57
N VAL A 241 -6.76 -38.20 -14.31
CA VAL A 241 -5.97 -38.33 -15.55
C VAL A 241 -4.68 -39.12 -15.29
N THR A 242 -3.92 -38.75 -14.26
CA THR A 242 -2.68 -39.43 -13.86
C THR A 242 -2.90 -40.81 -13.23
N GLY A 243 -4.12 -41.14 -12.82
CA GLY A 243 -4.48 -42.43 -12.24
C GLY A 243 -5.06 -43.42 -13.26
N VAL A 244 -5.40 -43.00 -14.48
CA VAL A 244 -5.95 -43.88 -15.53
C VAL A 244 -5.06 -43.98 -16.77
N MET A 245 -4.05 -43.11 -16.88
CA MET A 245 -3.17 -43.02 -18.05
C MET A 245 -1.70 -42.87 -17.62
N PRO A 246 -0.75 -43.56 -18.29
CA PRO A 246 0.68 -43.35 -18.08
C PRO A 246 1.11 -41.90 -18.39
N ILE A 247 2.10 -41.38 -17.65
CA ILE A 247 2.58 -39.99 -17.79
C ILE A 247 3.06 -39.67 -19.21
N GLU A 248 3.72 -40.62 -19.88
CA GLU A 248 4.22 -40.47 -21.25
C GLU A 248 3.06 -40.24 -22.25
N ASP A 249 1.95 -40.98 -22.09
CA ASP A 249 0.76 -40.85 -22.92
C ASP A 249 0.02 -39.54 -22.63
N ILE A 250 -0.02 -39.12 -21.36
CA ILE A 250 -0.61 -37.84 -20.95
C ILE A 250 0.17 -36.66 -21.57
N ALA A 251 1.51 -36.71 -21.53
CA ALA A 251 2.37 -35.66 -22.08
C ALA A 251 2.29 -35.56 -23.60
N ALA A 252 2.07 -36.69 -24.29
CA ALA A 252 1.92 -36.73 -25.74
C ALA A 252 0.52 -36.29 -26.24
N SER A 253 -0.48 -36.28 -25.36
CA SER A 253 -1.87 -35.98 -25.71
C SER A 253 -2.15 -34.48 -25.82
N THR A 254 -2.87 -34.08 -26.86
CA THR A 254 -3.45 -32.73 -27.01
C THR A 254 -4.81 -32.57 -26.33
N ALA A 255 -5.43 -33.67 -25.90
CA ALA A 255 -6.74 -33.70 -25.25
C ALA A 255 -6.77 -34.69 -24.06
N PRO A 256 -5.85 -34.57 -23.08
CA PRO A 256 -5.58 -35.63 -22.09
C PRO A 256 -6.79 -36.00 -21.22
N VAL A 257 -7.68 -35.04 -20.93
CA VAL A 257 -8.91 -35.31 -20.16
C VAL A 257 -9.92 -36.10 -20.98
N ALA A 258 -10.02 -35.83 -22.29
CA ALA A 258 -10.91 -36.57 -23.18
C ALA A 258 -10.40 -37.98 -23.43
N ASP A 259 -9.10 -38.12 -23.65
CA ASP A 259 -8.44 -39.42 -23.84
C ASP A 259 -8.58 -40.30 -22.60
N ALA A 260 -8.30 -39.74 -21.42
CA ALA A 260 -8.53 -40.43 -20.14
C ALA A 260 -10.00 -40.86 -19.99
N GLY A 261 -10.94 -39.97 -20.33
CA GLY A 261 -12.37 -40.28 -20.27
C GLY A 261 -12.79 -41.38 -21.24
N GLY A 262 -12.12 -41.46 -22.40
CA GLY A 262 -12.31 -42.52 -23.38
C GLY A 262 -11.95 -43.90 -22.85
N LEU A 263 -10.98 -44.00 -21.94
CA LEU A 263 -10.53 -45.27 -21.36
C LEU A 263 -11.61 -45.92 -20.47
N PHE A 264 -12.29 -45.13 -19.63
CA PHE A 264 -13.24 -45.67 -18.65
C PHE A 264 -14.73 -45.38 -18.93
N LEU A 265 -15.07 -44.33 -19.70
CA LEU A 265 -16.44 -44.05 -20.16
C LEU A 265 -16.70 -44.53 -21.60
N GLY A 266 -15.68 -45.07 -22.26
CA GLY A 266 -15.71 -45.48 -23.66
C GLY A 266 -15.71 -44.30 -24.64
N ALA A 267 -15.73 -44.61 -25.94
CA ALA A 267 -15.57 -43.63 -27.01
C ALA A 267 -16.60 -42.49 -26.98
N ILE A 268 -17.85 -42.77 -26.61
CA ILE A 268 -18.90 -41.74 -26.49
C ILE A 268 -18.60 -40.80 -25.32
N GLY A 269 -18.14 -41.33 -24.18
CA GLY A 269 -17.76 -40.53 -23.03
C GLY A 269 -16.58 -39.61 -23.34
N GLY A 270 -15.52 -40.16 -23.96
CA GLY A 270 -14.39 -39.38 -24.45
C GLY A 270 -14.81 -38.26 -25.41
N ALA A 271 -15.68 -38.55 -26.38
CA ALA A 271 -16.21 -37.55 -27.30
C ALA A 271 -17.04 -36.44 -26.60
N ILE A 272 -17.85 -36.78 -25.60
CA ILE A 272 -18.59 -35.78 -24.81
C ILE A 272 -17.62 -34.85 -24.07
N ILE A 273 -16.54 -35.39 -23.51
CA ILE A 273 -15.51 -34.62 -22.81
C ILE A 273 -14.70 -33.77 -23.79
N ALA A 274 -14.36 -34.28 -24.98
CA ALA A 274 -13.72 -33.49 -26.02
C ALA A 274 -14.60 -32.31 -26.46
N PHE A 275 -15.91 -32.54 -26.62
CA PHE A 275 -16.87 -31.47 -26.91
C PHE A 275 -16.98 -30.46 -25.76
N ALA A 276 -16.90 -30.92 -24.50
CA ALA A 276 -16.79 -30.04 -23.34
C ALA A 276 -15.53 -29.16 -23.41
N GLY A 277 -14.39 -29.72 -23.86
CA GLY A 277 -13.16 -28.97 -24.13
C GLY A 277 -13.36 -27.85 -25.16
N ILE A 278 -14.10 -28.10 -26.24
CA ILE A 278 -14.50 -27.07 -27.21
C ILE A 278 -15.31 -25.96 -26.54
N LEU A 279 -16.35 -26.31 -25.78
CA LEU A 279 -17.17 -25.31 -25.08
C LEU A 279 -16.36 -24.48 -24.08
N ALA A 280 -15.47 -25.13 -23.32
CA ALA A 280 -14.62 -24.49 -22.33
C ALA A 280 -13.61 -23.52 -22.96
N THR A 281 -12.99 -23.91 -24.08
CA THR A 281 -12.03 -23.07 -24.82
C THR A 281 -12.71 -21.89 -25.50
N VAL A 282 -13.87 -22.09 -26.16
CA VAL A 282 -14.67 -20.99 -26.73
C VAL A 282 -15.11 -20.02 -25.65
N SER A 283 -15.65 -20.51 -24.53
CA SER A 283 -16.08 -19.65 -23.41
C SER A 283 -14.91 -18.85 -22.83
N THR A 284 -13.74 -19.46 -22.67
CA THR A 284 -12.52 -18.77 -22.18
C THR A 284 -12.05 -17.69 -23.14
N ALA A 285 -11.94 -18.00 -24.44
CA ALA A 285 -11.49 -17.05 -25.45
C ALA A 285 -12.48 -15.89 -25.61
N ASN A 286 -13.79 -16.17 -25.59
CA ASN A 286 -14.84 -15.15 -25.62
C ASN A 286 -14.75 -14.23 -24.39
N ALA A 287 -14.63 -14.82 -23.19
CA ALA A 287 -14.49 -14.07 -21.95
C ALA A 287 -13.23 -13.19 -21.95
N ALA A 288 -12.13 -13.66 -22.55
CA ALA A 288 -10.90 -12.87 -22.69
C ALA A 288 -11.13 -11.63 -23.55
N VAL A 289 -11.71 -11.77 -24.75
CA VAL A 289 -12.02 -10.63 -25.64
C VAL A 289 -12.93 -9.61 -24.95
N LEU A 290 -14.02 -10.08 -24.33
CA LEU A 290 -15.01 -9.22 -23.68
C LEU A 290 -14.39 -8.47 -22.49
N THR A 291 -13.65 -9.17 -21.63
CA THR A 291 -13.13 -8.58 -20.38
C THR A 291 -11.93 -7.69 -20.65
N SER A 292 -10.98 -8.13 -21.48
CA SER A 292 -9.75 -7.38 -21.72
C SER A 292 -10.04 -6.09 -22.51
N SER A 293 -11.03 -6.06 -23.40
CA SER A 293 -11.42 -4.84 -24.12
C SER A 293 -11.90 -3.70 -23.20
N ARG A 294 -12.34 -4.00 -21.96
CA ARG A 294 -12.73 -3.02 -20.94
C ARG A 294 -11.52 -2.27 -20.35
N PHE A 295 -10.32 -2.85 -20.34
CA PHE A 295 -9.13 -2.20 -19.77
C PHE A 295 -8.63 -1.03 -20.63
N PRO A 296 -8.37 -1.19 -21.95
CA PRO A 296 -8.02 -0.06 -22.80
C PRO A 296 -9.10 1.03 -22.82
N PHE A 297 -10.37 0.63 -22.71
CA PHE A 297 -11.49 1.56 -22.59
C PHE A 297 -11.40 2.38 -21.29
N ALA A 298 -11.27 1.73 -20.13
CA ALA A 298 -11.14 2.40 -18.83
C ALA A 298 -9.88 3.28 -18.76
N MET A 299 -8.73 2.79 -19.22
CA MET A 299 -7.48 3.56 -19.27
C MET A 299 -7.60 4.79 -20.19
N SER A 300 -8.40 4.72 -21.25
CA SER A 300 -8.64 5.89 -22.13
C SER A 300 -9.57 6.94 -21.52
N ARG A 301 -10.42 6.56 -20.56
CA ARG A 301 -11.24 7.51 -19.78
C ARG A 301 -10.35 8.35 -18.87
N ASP A 302 -9.31 7.74 -18.33
CA ASP A 302 -8.33 8.36 -17.43
C ASP A 302 -7.13 8.97 -18.19
N GLY A 303 -7.24 9.23 -19.50
CA GLY A 303 -6.20 9.91 -20.29
C GLY A 303 -4.92 9.10 -20.60
N LEU A 304 -4.82 7.85 -20.13
CA LEU A 304 -3.64 6.98 -20.32
C LEU A 304 -3.54 6.36 -21.72
N LEU A 305 -4.64 6.34 -22.47
CA LEU A 305 -4.70 5.88 -23.86
C LEU A 305 -5.42 6.90 -24.74
N THR A 306 -5.18 6.80 -26.06
CA THR A 306 -5.77 7.76 -27.00
C THR A 306 -7.31 7.78 -26.93
N PRO A 307 -7.97 8.94 -27.15
CA PRO A 307 -9.44 9.05 -27.06
C PRO A 307 -10.22 8.13 -28.01
N LYS A 308 -9.58 7.56 -29.02
CA LYS A 308 -10.19 6.59 -29.95
C LYS A 308 -10.67 5.31 -29.25
N PHE A 309 -10.07 4.96 -28.12
CA PHE A 309 -10.50 3.83 -27.29
C PHE A 309 -11.76 4.12 -26.48
N ARG A 310 -12.12 5.41 -26.30
CA ARG A 310 -13.26 5.86 -25.48
C ARG A 310 -14.58 5.87 -26.24
N ALA A 311 -14.56 5.95 -27.58
CA ALA A 311 -15.77 6.11 -28.38
C ALA A 311 -16.47 4.75 -28.64
N PRO A 312 -17.66 4.50 -28.08
CA PRO A 312 -18.44 3.33 -28.45
C PRO A 312 -18.92 3.42 -29.90
N SER A 313 -19.15 2.27 -30.52
CA SER A 313 -19.73 2.19 -31.87
C SER A 313 -21.09 2.91 -31.92
N PRO A 314 -21.32 3.83 -32.87
CA PRO A 314 -22.61 4.50 -33.02
C PRO A 314 -23.78 3.53 -33.29
N ARG A 315 -23.49 2.33 -33.80
CA ARG A 315 -24.49 1.33 -34.20
C ARG A 315 -24.73 0.25 -33.15
N PHE A 316 -23.69 -0.13 -32.40
CA PHE A 316 -23.73 -1.30 -31.50
C PHE A 316 -23.41 -0.98 -30.04
N GLY A 317 -22.98 0.24 -29.70
CA GLY A 317 -22.61 0.62 -28.34
C GLY A 317 -21.32 -0.03 -27.81
N THR A 318 -20.65 -0.88 -28.60
CA THR A 318 -19.44 -1.61 -28.19
C THR A 318 -18.14 -0.85 -28.47
N PRO A 319 -17.07 -1.04 -27.66
CA PRO A 319 -15.76 -0.41 -27.87
C PRO A 319 -15.00 -1.07 -29.03
N THR A 320 -15.38 -0.72 -30.26
CA THR A 320 -14.94 -1.40 -31.49
C THR A 320 -13.43 -1.48 -31.61
N PHE A 321 -12.70 -0.38 -31.39
CA PHE A 321 -11.24 -0.37 -31.51
C PHE A 321 -10.56 -1.28 -30.49
N SER A 322 -11.05 -1.29 -29.24
CA SER A 322 -10.54 -2.17 -28.18
C SER A 322 -10.75 -3.65 -28.51
N ILE A 323 -11.90 -4.02 -29.07
CA ILE A 323 -12.22 -5.40 -29.47
C ILE A 323 -11.29 -5.86 -30.61
N TRP A 324 -11.16 -5.07 -31.68
CA TRP A 324 -10.28 -5.42 -32.80
C TRP A 324 -8.81 -5.46 -32.41
N LEU A 325 -8.33 -4.51 -31.60
CA LEU A 325 -6.96 -4.54 -31.10
C LEU A 325 -6.72 -5.80 -30.26
N THR A 326 -7.59 -6.06 -29.29
CA THR A 326 -7.48 -7.20 -28.39
C THR A 326 -7.48 -8.51 -29.16
N GLY A 327 -8.50 -8.74 -29.99
CA GLY A 327 -8.62 -9.99 -30.75
C GLY A 327 -7.52 -10.13 -31.81
N GLY A 328 -7.10 -9.03 -32.43
CA GLY A 328 -5.97 -9.01 -33.36
C GLY A 328 -4.65 -9.41 -32.69
N VAL A 329 -4.38 -8.86 -31.51
CA VAL A 329 -3.21 -9.26 -30.69
C VAL A 329 -3.34 -10.72 -30.26
N MET A 330 -4.53 -11.16 -29.85
CA MET A 330 -4.75 -12.57 -29.49
C MET A 330 -4.40 -13.52 -30.63
N ILE A 331 -4.88 -13.23 -31.85
CA ILE A 331 -4.57 -14.00 -33.05
C ILE A 331 -3.08 -13.92 -33.37
N ALA A 332 -2.44 -12.75 -33.26
CA ALA A 332 -1.00 -12.59 -33.50
C ALA A 332 -0.18 -13.46 -32.54
N LEU A 333 -0.53 -13.52 -31.25
CA LEU A 333 0.17 -14.33 -30.27
C LEU A 333 0.09 -15.84 -30.57
N VAL A 334 -0.99 -16.32 -31.19
CA VAL A 334 -1.11 -17.72 -31.65
C VAL A 334 -0.03 -18.10 -32.68
N PHE A 335 0.48 -17.13 -33.46
CA PHE A 335 1.59 -17.38 -34.40
C PHE A 335 2.97 -17.26 -33.75
N LEU A 336 3.07 -16.58 -32.61
CA LEU A 336 4.35 -16.23 -31.98
C LEU A 336 4.76 -17.22 -30.87
N PHE A 337 3.78 -17.84 -30.21
CA PHE A 337 3.99 -18.66 -29.03
C PHE A 337 3.22 -19.97 -29.12
N ASP A 338 3.81 -21.02 -28.57
CA ASP A 338 3.14 -22.29 -28.30
C ASP A 338 2.28 -22.21 -27.02
N VAL A 339 1.57 -23.31 -26.73
CA VAL A 339 0.65 -23.38 -25.59
C VAL A 339 1.36 -23.16 -24.25
N GLU A 340 2.55 -23.73 -24.09
CA GLU A 340 3.34 -23.57 -22.86
C GLU A 340 3.86 -22.15 -22.70
N GLY A 341 4.39 -21.53 -23.77
CA GLY A 341 4.82 -20.14 -23.77
C GLY A 341 3.67 -19.16 -23.49
N LEU A 342 2.51 -19.38 -24.10
CA LEU A 342 1.30 -18.60 -23.81
C LEU A 342 0.88 -18.71 -22.34
N ALA A 343 0.90 -19.93 -21.79
CA ALA A 343 0.58 -20.20 -20.39
C ALA A 343 1.58 -19.54 -19.44
N LYS A 344 2.88 -19.69 -19.69
CA LYS A 344 3.94 -19.15 -18.83
C LYS A 344 3.98 -17.63 -18.84
N ILE A 345 3.92 -17.00 -20.01
CA ILE A 345 3.95 -15.53 -20.10
C ILE A 345 2.66 -14.93 -19.52
N GLY A 346 1.49 -15.46 -19.91
CA GLY A 346 0.21 -15.00 -19.38
C GLY A 346 0.06 -15.18 -17.87
N GLY A 347 0.52 -16.34 -17.37
CA GLY A 347 0.60 -16.65 -15.95
C GLY A 347 1.52 -15.70 -15.19
N THR A 348 2.70 -15.36 -15.73
CA THR A 348 3.64 -14.42 -15.11
C THR A 348 3.03 -13.04 -14.92
N PHE A 349 2.34 -12.50 -15.93
CA PHE A 349 1.61 -11.23 -15.78
C PHE A 349 0.50 -11.32 -14.74
N GLY A 350 -0.23 -12.44 -14.72
CA GLY A 350 -1.27 -12.67 -13.72
C GLY A 350 -0.74 -12.74 -12.30
N ILE A 351 0.39 -13.43 -12.09
CA ILE A 351 1.12 -13.51 -10.83
C ILE A 351 1.52 -12.10 -10.35
N LEU A 352 2.10 -11.27 -11.23
CA LEU A 352 2.47 -9.89 -10.90
C LEU A 352 1.26 -9.04 -10.49
N VAL A 353 0.15 -9.16 -11.21
CA VAL A 353 -1.10 -8.43 -10.87
C VAL A 353 -1.63 -8.88 -9.50
N PHE A 354 -1.66 -10.19 -9.22
CA PHE A 354 -2.13 -10.72 -7.94
C PHE A 354 -1.22 -10.27 -6.79
N ALA A 355 0.10 -10.29 -6.99
CA ALA A 355 1.07 -9.79 -6.04
C ALA A 355 0.87 -8.30 -5.74
N LEU A 356 0.57 -7.49 -6.76
CA LEU A 356 0.30 -6.06 -6.61
C LEU A 356 -1.03 -5.78 -5.89
N LEU A 357 -2.09 -6.57 -6.14
CA LEU A 357 -3.35 -6.46 -5.40
C LEU A 357 -3.16 -6.69 -3.89
N ASN A 358 -2.34 -7.67 -3.53
CA ASN A 358 -1.99 -7.92 -2.13
C ASN A 358 -1.26 -6.71 -1.52
N VAL A 359 -0.28 -6.15 -2.24
CA VAL A 359 0.45 -4.94 -1.79
C VAL A 359 -0.49 -3.74 -1.69
N THR A 360 -1.44 -3.59 -2.61
CA THR A 360 -2.44 -2.51 -2.58
C THR A 360 -3.25 -2.51 -1.28
N VAL A 361 -3.71 -3.68 -0.82
CA VAL A 361 -4.41 -3.78 0.48
C VAL A 361 -3.49 -3.39 1.64
N VAL A 362 -2.21 -3.81 1.61
CA VAL A 362 -1.23 -3.43 2.64
C VAL A 362 -1.01 -1.92 2.69
N VAL A 363 -0.92 -1.28 1.53
CA VAL A 363 -0.77 0.18 1.43
C VAL A 363 -2.01 0.88 1.96
N LEU A 364 -3.21 0.54 1.48
CA LEU A 364 -4.45 1.22 1.88
C LEU A 364 -4.78 1.03 3.36
N ARG A 365 -4.57 -0.17 3.91
CA ARG A 365 -4.80 -0.40 5.34
C ARG A 365 -3.80 0.27 6.26
N ARG A 366 -2.56 0.51 5.79
CA ARG A 366 -1.58 1.29 6.55
C ARG A 366 -1.82 2.78 6.44
N ALA A 367 -2.33 3.24 5.30
CA ALA A 367 -2.71 4.63 5.09
C ALA A 367 -4.07 4.97 5.73
N GLN A 368 -4.95 4.01 6.02
CA GLN A 368 -6.25 4.25 6.65
C GLN A 368 -7.02 5.49 6.11
N PRO A 369 -7.14 5.70 4.79
CA PRO A 369 -7.83 6.89 4.29
C PRO A 369 -9.33 6.78 4.58
N GLU A 370 -9.98 7.89 4.92
CA GLU A 370 -11.40 7.94 5.33
C GLU A 370 -12.36 7.27 4.34
N TRP A 371 -12.10 7.41 3.05
CA TRP A 371 -12.95 6.84 1.99
C TRP A 371 -12.80 5.31 1.86
N TYR A 372 -11.76 4.71 2.43
CA TYR A 372 -11.49 3.28 2.31
C TYR A 372 -12.16 2.49 3.44
N ASP A 373 -13.45 2.19 3.23
CA ASP A 373 -14.26 1.39 4.15
C ASP A 373 -14.73 0.07 3.51
N PRO A 374 -13.89 -0.99 3.53
CA PRO A 374 -14.27 -2.28 2.94
C PRO A 374 -15.23 -3.06 3.85
N ALA A 375 -16.34 -3.52 3.28
CA ALA A 375 -17.28 -4.43 3.96
C ALA A 375 -16.66 -5.79 4.31
N TYR A 376 -15.69 -6.28 3.52
CA TYR A 376 -14.91 -7.47 3.83
C TYR A 376 -13.45 -7.10 4.08
N LYS A 377 -12.89 -7.61 5.17
CA LYS A 377 -11.49 -7.37 5.56
C LYS A 377 -10.71 -8.69 5.54
N VAL A 378 -9.62 -8.76 4.75
CA VAL A 378 -8.65 -9.85 4.74
C VAL A 378 -8.16 -10.15 6.17
N PRO A 379 -8.16 -11.43 6.60
CA PRO A 379 -7.69 -11.82 7.92
C PRO A 379 -6.16 -11.83 7.99
N LEU A 380 -5.61 -11.96 9.22
CA LEU A 380 -4.17 -12.09 9.48
C LEU A 380 -3.32 -10.97 8.84
N PHE A 381 -3.86 -9.75 8.83
CA PHE A 381 -3.17 -8.57 8.32
C PHE A 381 -1.97 -8.19 9.22
N PRO A 382 -0.80 -7.79 8.65
CA PRO A 382 -0.43 -7.74 7.24
C PRO A 382 0.23 -9.04 6.73
N VAL A 383 0.35 -10.06 7.57
CA VAL A 383 1.11 -11.29 7.30
C VAL A 383 0.56 -12.04 6.09
N LEU A 384 -0.76 -12.25 6.01
CA LEU A 384 -1.35 -13.05 4.94
C LEU A 384 -1.20 -12.42 3.55
N PRO A 385 -1.52 -11.11 3.33
CA PRO A 385 -1.23 -10.45 2.06
C PRO A 385 0.25 -10.50 1.67
N LEU A 386 1.17 -10.24 2.61
CA LEU A 386 2.61 -10.25 2.34
C LEU A 386 3.13 -11.66 2.02
N ALA A 387 2.65 -12.68 2.74
CA ALA A 387 2.96 -14.08 2.44
C ALA A 387 2.42 -14.48 1.06
N GLY A 388 1.22 -14.03 0.69
CA GLY A 388 0.64 -14.22 -0.64
C GLY A 388 1.47 -13.56 -1.74
N THR A 389 1.93 -12.32 -1.53
CA THR A 389 2.87 -11.63 -2.43
C THR A 389 4.16 -12.42 -2.58
N GLY A 390 4.77 -12.85 -1.47
CA GLY A 390 6.01 -13.64 -1.48
C GLY A 390 5.83 -14.97 -2.23
N ALA A 391 4.76 -15.70 -1.94
CA ALA A 391 4.46 -16.98 -2.58
C ALA A 391 4.19 -16.83 -4.09
N ALA A 392 3.44 -15.81 -4.49
CA ALA A 392 3.20 -15.51 -5.90
C ALA A 392 4.50 -15.16 -6.63
N LEU A 393 5.28 -14.22 -6.11
CA LEU A 393 6.55 -13.80 -6.73
C LEU A 393 7.60 -14.92 -6.77
N ALA A 394 7.57 -15.85 -5.81
CA ALA A 394 8.45 -17.02 -5.79
C ALA A 394 8.22 -17.99 -6.97
N LEU A 395 7.08 -17.91 -7.67
CA LEU A 395 6.83 -18.70 -8.89
C LEU A 395 7.56 -18.14 -10.11
N ILE A 396 7.78 -16.82 -10.20
CA ILE A 396 8.35 -16.15 -11.38
C ILE A 396 9.72 -16.70 -11.80
N PRO A 397 10.67 -17.01 -10.89
CA PRO A 397 11.94 -17.65 -11.22
C PRO A 397 11.80 -18.95 -12.04
N PHE A 398 10.69 -19.68 -11.89
CA PHE A 398 10.43 -20.97 -12.55
C PHE A 398 9.65 -20.83 -13.87
N MET A 399 9.22 -19.63 -14.25
CA MET A 399 8.41 -19.38 -15.45
C MET A 399 9.22 -19.38 -16.76
N GLY A 400 10.51 -19.66 -16.71
CA GLY A 400 11.41 -19.59 -17.85
C GLY A 400 11.91 -18.18 -18.13
N ARG A 401 13.10 -18.11 -18.74
CA ARG A 401 13.82 -16.85 -18.97
C ARG A 401 13.06 -15.90 -19.90
N ASP A 402 12.38 -16.44 -20.91
CA ASP A 402 11.63 -15.63 -21.86
C ASP A 402 10.45 -14.92 -21.18
N SER A 403 9.71 -15.62 -20.32
CA SER A 403 8.62 -15.03 -19.53
C SER A 403 9.09 -13.91 -18.60
N GLN A 404 10.25 -14.09 -17.97
CA GLN A 404 10.85 -13.09 -17.09
C GLN A 404 11.29 -11.84 -17.87
N ILE A 405 11.97 -12.03 -19.00
CA ILE A 405 12.42 -10.94 -19.86
C ILE A 405 11.22 -10.17 -20.38
N VAL A 406 10.20 -10.86 -20.88
CA VAL A 406 8.96 -10.24 -21.37
C VAL A 406 8.27 -9.46 -20.26
N ALA A 407 8.16 -10.00 -19.06
CA ALA A 407 7.55 -9.30 -17.92
C ALA A 407 8.32 -8.01 -17.55
N VAL A 408 9.65 -8.07 -17.40
CA VAL A 408 10.48 -6.90 -17.04
C VAL A 408 10.47 -5.86 -18.16
N ALA A 409 10.67 -6.28 -19.41
CA ALA A 409 10.61 -5.39 -20.57
C ALA A 409 9.26 -4.68 -20.64
N PHE A 410 8.18 -5.40 -20.31
CA PHE A 410 6.84 -4.86 -20.35
C PHE A 410 6.55 -3.86 -19.23
N VAL A 411 6.99 -4.12 -18.00
CA VAL A 411 6.94 -3.12 -16.91
C VAL A 411 7.68 -1.85 -17.37
N GLY A 412 8.86 -2.01 -17.98
CA GLY A 412 9.60 -0.90 -18.58
C GLY A 412 8.82 -0.16 -19.66
N ILE A 413 8.15 -0.87 -20.58
CA ILE A 413 7.30 -0.27 -21.62
C ILE A 413 6.11 0.47 -20.99
N GLY A 414 5.47 -0.08 -19.97
CA GLY A 414 4.37 0.57 -19.25
C GLY A 414 4.80 1.87 -18.59
N VAL A 415 5.98 1.88 -17.95
CA VAL A 415 6.59 3.08 -17.36
C VAL A 415 6.93 4.11 -18.44
N VAL A 416 7.60 3.70 -19.53
CA VAL A 416 7.92 4.60 -20.65
C VAL A 416 6.66 5.16 -21.28
N TRP A 417 5.63 4.32 -21.47
CA TRP A 417 4.34 4.74 -22.00
C TRP A 417 3.69 5.78 -21.12
N TYR A 418 3.66 5.56 -19.79
CA TYR A 418 3.13 6.53 -18.85
C TYR A 418 3.78 7.90 -19.02
N TYR A 419 5.12 7.96 -19.05
CA TYR A 419 5.85 9.22 -19.23
C TYR A 419 5.68 9.86 -20.61
N VAL A 420 5.60 9.06 -21.67
CA VAL A 420 5.34 9.57 -23.03
C VAL A 420 3.94 10.17 -23.11
N GLN A 421 2.96 9.51 -22.49
CA GLN A 421 1.57 9.94 -22.49
C GLN A 421 1.37 11.19 -21.63
N THR A 422 1.96 11.26 -20.43
CA THR A 422 1.92 12.50 -19.61
C THR A 422 2.61 13.68 -20.29
N ARG A 423 3.62 13.46 -21.14
CA ARG A 423 4.28 14.53 -21.91
C ARG A 423 3.52 14.97 -23.18
N ARG A 424 2.65 14.12 -23.73
CA ARG A 424 1.96 14.37 -25.02
C ARG A 424 0.44 14.57 -24.88
N GLY A 425 -0.16 14.10 -23.80
CA GLY A 425 -1.59 14.17 -23.50
C GLY A 425 -1.88 15.03 -22.28
N GLU A 426 -3.12 15.00 -21.81
CA GLU A 426 -3.52 15.64 -20.55
C GLU A 426 -2.84 14.92 -19.37
N PRO A 427 -2.38 15.65 -18.33
CA PRO A 427 -1.88 15.04 -17.10
C PRO A 427 -2.91 14.09 -16.53
N VAL A 428 -2.50 12.87 -16.18
CA VAL A 428 -3.38 11.92 -15.49
C VAL A 428 -3.31 12.24 -14.01
N GLU A 429 -4.24 13.07 -13.56
CA GLU A 429 -4.47 13.33 -12.14
C GLU A 429 -5.34 12.20 -11.57
N PRO A 430 -4.84 11.37 -10.64
CA PRO A 430 -5.71 10.47 -9.93
C PRO A 430 -6.62 11.30 -9.00
N ASP A 431 -7.87 10.87 -8.78
CA ASP A 431 -8.75 11.53 -7.80
C ASP A 431 -8.10 11.62 -6.40
N HIS A 432 -7.17 10.69 -6.08
CA HIS A 432 -6.38 10.68 -4.86
C HIS A 432 -4.96 10.16 -5.17
N ASP A 433 -3.91 10.93 -4.85
CA ASP A 433 -2.51 10.46 -4.97
C ASP A 433 -2.08 9.69 -3.70
N LEU A 434 -1.17 8.72 -3.86
CA LEU A 434 -0.57 7.98 -2.74
C LEU A 434 0.06 8.93 -1.71
N ARG A 435 0.58 10.08 -2.15
CA ARG A 435 1.14 11.12 -1.27
C ARG A 435 0.07 11.80 -0.42
N ASP A 436 -1.08 12.12 -1.02
CA ASP A 436 -2.21 12.74 -0.31
C ASP A 436 -2.86 11.74 0.65
N LEU A 437 -2.95 10.46 0.26
CA LEU A 437 -3.43 9.39 1.13
C LEU A 437 -2.50 9.15 2.32
N LEU A 438 -1.19 9.17 2.10
CA LEU A 438 -0.21 9.04 3.20
C LEU A 438 -0.20 10.26 4.11
N ARG A 439 -0.43 11.48 3.59
CA ARG A 439 -0.57 12.70 4.39
C ARG A 439 -1.88 12.71 5.19
N GLY A 440 -3.01 12.37 4.57
CA GLY A 440 -4.31 12.20 5.24
C GLY A 440 -4.27 11.16 6.37
N ALA A 441 -3.59 10.03 6.13
CA ALA A 441 -3.30 9.00 7.13
C ALA A 441 -2.58 9.57 8.37
N GLN A 442 -1.56 10.39 8.12
CA GLN A 442 -0.74 11.02 9.15
C GLN A 442 -1.59 12.02 9.94
N TYR A 443 -2.44 12.81 9.28
CA TYR A 443 -3.36 13.74 9.93
C TYR A 443 -4.37 13.04 10.86
N GLN A 444 -5.09 12.03 10.36
CA GLN A 444 -6.07 11.32 11.19
C GLN A 444 -5.44 10.56 12.34
N ARG A 445 -4.32 9.88 12.09
CA ARG A 445 -3.59 9.16 13.13
C ARG A 445 -3.08 10.11 14.22
N SER A 446 -2.61 11.30 13.83
CA SER A 446 -2.26 12.37 14.76
C SER A 446 -3.47 12.78 15.62
N ILE A 447 -4.65 12.96 15.03
CA ILE A 447 -5.88 13.36 15.75
C ILE A 447 -6.37 12.25 16.71
N GLU A 448 -6.34 11.00 16.28
CA GLU A 448 -6.79 9.85 17.08
C GLU A 448 -5.83 9.58 18.25
N GLU A 449 -4.51 9.64 18.01
CA GLU A 449 -3.47 9.59 19.06
C GLU A 449 -3.67 10.76 20.06
N LYS A 450 -3.90 11.99 19.57
CA LYS A 450 -4.20 13.19 20.37
C LYS A 450 -5.48 13.06 21.23
N ARG A 451 -6.52 12.36 20.74
CA ARG A 451 -7.79 12.17 21.47
C ARG A 451 -7.71 11.10 22.56
N SER A 452 -6.82 10.12 22.41
CA SER A 452 -6.78 8.92 23.27
C SER A 452 -6.02 9.06 24.58
N GLU A 453 -5.15 10.06 24.73
CA GLU A 453 -4.27 10.22 25.90
C GLU A 453 -4.58 11.42 26.80
N PHE A 454 -5.71 12.10 26.59
CA PHE A 454 -6.25 13.03 27.59
C PHE A 454 -6.87 12.26 28.76
N GLY A 455 -6.00 11.81 29.68
CA GLY A 455 -6.40 11.38 31.00
C GLY A 455 -5.84 10.03 31.44
N GLU A 456 -4.56 9.97 31.79
CA GLU A 456 -4.10 8.99 32.78
C GLU A 456 -3.24 9.67 33.86
N LEU A 457 -3.75 9.63 35.09
CA LEU A 457 -3.09 10.15 36.30
C LEU A 457 -1.97 9.19 36.73
N GLN A 458 -0.72 9.66 36.66
CA GLN A 458 0.43 8.98 37.28
C GLN A 458 0.48 9.29 38.79
N THR A 459 0.89 8.30 39.59
CA THR A 459 0.82 8.30 41.07
C THR A 459 2.01 8.93 41.78
N ALA A 460 2.98 9.50 41.06
CA ALA A 460 4.14 10.21 41.61
C ALA A 460 4.21 11.63 41.03
N LYS A 461 4.66 12.61 41.82
CA LYS A 461 4.70 14.02 41.39
C LYS A 461 5.66 14.15 40.18
N PRO A 462 5.24 14.73 39.05
CA PRO A 462 6.07 14.87 37.86
C PRO A 462 7.12 15.97 38.03
N HIS A 463 8.20 15.91 37.24
CA HIS A 463 9.25 16.93 37.21
C HIS A 463 9.56 17.37 35.78
N ILE A 464 10.04 18.61 35.63
CA ILE A 464 10.59 19.15 34.37
C ILE A 464 12.07 19.44 34.58
N LEU A 465 12.91 18.85 33.73
CA LEU A 465 14.35 19.06 33.77
C LEU A 465 14.69 20.28 32.90
N VAL A 466 15.31 21.30 33.49
CA VAL A 466 15.67 22.56 32.81
C VAL A 466 17.17 22.69 32.76
N GLU A 467 17.77 22.67 31.57
CA GLU A 467 19.19 22.97 31.39
C GLU A 467 19.39 24.45 31.05
N THR A 468 20.13 25.16 31.89
CA THR A 468 20.50 26.57 31.65
C THR A 468 21.92 26.86 32.16
N VAL A 469 22.42 28.06 31.88
CA VAL A 469 23.76 28.52 32.29
C VAL A 469 23.63 29.42 33.50
N GLU A 470 24.47 29.17 34.51
CA GLU A 470 24.53 29.96 35.73
C GLU A 470 24.76 31.45 35.43
N GLY A 471 23.86 32.31 35.90
CA GLY A 471 23.91 33.77 35.72
C GLY A 471 23.37 34.32 34.39
N GLU A 472 22.85 33.47 33.49
CA GLU A 472 22.37 33.88 32.15
C GLU A 472 20.84 33.68 31.96
N THR A 473 20.06 33.65 33.05
CA THR A 473 18.58 33.53 32.96
C THR A 473 17.92 34.76 32.33
N HIS A 474 16.83 34.53 31.60
CA HIS A 474 16.08 35.56 30.89
C HIS A 474 14.57 35.40 31.06
N PRO A 475 13.77 36.48 30.90
CA PRO A 475 12.33 36.48 31.21
C PRO A 475 11.52 35.46 30.42
N HIS A 476 11.93 35.16 29.18
CA HIS A 476 11.23 34.17 28.36
C HIS A 476 11.45 32.74 28.87
N LEU A 477 12.67 32.40 29.33
CA LEU A 477 12.93 31.11 29.96
C LEU A 477 12.09 30.96 31.23
N GLU A 478 12.06 31.97 32.08
CA GLU A 478 11.27 31.94 33.32
C GLU A 478 9.78 31.76 33.02
N THR A 479 9.27 32.47 32.01
CA THR A 479 7.88 32.33 31.56
C THR A 479 7.58 30.91 31.09
N VAL A 480 8.46 30.30 30.28
CA VAL A 480 8.29 28.93 29.78
C VAL A 480 8.41 27.90 30.91
N MET A 481 9.34 28.09 31.84
CA MET A 481 9.48 27.24 33.04
C MET A 481 8.20 27.26 33.88
N GLY A 482 7.66 28.45 34.17
CA GLY A 482 6.43 28.61 34.94
C GLY A 482 5.21 28.02 34.23
N ALA A 483 5.11 28.21 32.91
CA ALA A 483 4.03 27.65 32.10
C ALA A 483 4.06 26.12 32.09
N PHE A 484 5.23 25.51 31.89
CA PHE A 484 5.34 24.05 31.89
C PHE A 484 5.09 23.47 33.28
N SER A 485 5.63 24.08 34.35
CA SER A 485 5.38 23.64 35.73
C SER A 485 3.89 23.64 36.05
N THR A 486 3.18 24.71 35.68
CA THR A 486 1.73 24.84 35.89
C THR A 486 0.94 23.83 35.06
N HIS A 487 1.29 23.64 33.78
CA HIS A 487 0.56 22.74 32.88
C HIS A 487 0.73 21.27 33.25
N PHE A 488 1.95 20.87 33.62
CA PHE A 488 2.26 19.48 33.99
C PHE A 488 2.06 19.18 35.48
N ASP A 489 1.68 20.16 36.31
CA ASP A 489 1.62 20.04 37.78
C ASP A 489 2.95 19.50 38.34
N ALA A 490 4.07 20.05 37.83
CA ALA A 490 5.40 19.47 37.96
C ALA A 490 6.39 20.37 38.70
N ASP A 491 7.25 19.75 39.52
CA ASP A 491 8.40 20.42 40.14
C ASP A 491 9.49 20.69 39.09
N LEU A 492 10.36 21.67 39.36
CA LEU A 492 11.41 22.11 38.43
C LEU A 492 12.78 21.63 38.92
N ASP A 493 13.49 20.87 38.09
CA ASP A 493 14.86 20.47 38.34
C ASP A 493 15.79 21.27 37.42
N VAL A 494 16.46 22.29 37.96
CA VAL A 494 17.35 23.19 37.22
C VAL A 494 18.77 22.64 37.24
N LEU A 495 19.22 22.18 36.08
CA LEU A 495 20.55 21.64 35.85
C LEU A 495 21.45 22.69 35.20
N THR A 496 22.50 23.09 35.92
CA THR A 496 23.63 23.84 35.36
C THR A 496 24.84 22.92 35.21
N SER A 497 25.64 23.13 34.18
CA SER A 497 26.82 22.28 33.94
C SER A 497 28.08 23.07 33.60
N THR A 498 29.21 22.55 34.06
CA THR A 498 30.53 23.06 33.68
C THR A 498 31.29 21.98 32.94
N GLU A 499 31.68 22.30 31.70
CA GLU A 499 32.46 21.38 30.89
C GLU A 499 33.92 21.35 31.36
N VAL A 500 34.40 20.16 31.72
CA VAL A 500 35.75 19.95 32.23
C VAL A 500 36.61 19.30 31.14
N PRO A 501 37.68 19.97 30.66
CA PRO A 501 38.58 19.40 29.67
C PRO A 501 39.14 18.04 30.09
N ALA A 502 39.25 17.11 29.14
CA ALA A 502 39.70 15.73 29.38
C ALA A 502 40.97 15.56 30.25
N PRO A 503 41.99 16.44 30.20
CA PRO A 503 43.18 16.31 31.05
C PRO A 503 42.94 16.56 32.55
N ILE A 504 41.81 17.17 32.93
CA ILE A 504 41.52 17.58 34.31
C ILE A 504 40.59 16.53 34.96
N PRO A 505 40.91 16.01 36.17
CA PRO A 505 40.00 15.15 36.91
C PRO A 505 38.70 15.89 37.30
N LEU A 506 37.54 15.24 37.11
CA LEU A 506 36.22 15.80 37.47
C LEU A 506 36.11 16.14 38.98
N SER A 507 36.89 15.47 39.83
CA SER A 507 36.93 15.67 41.28
C SER A 507 37.65 16.94 41.75
N THR A 508 38.36 17.66 40.88
CA THR A 508 39.25 18.78 41.28
C THR A 508 38.68 20.18 41.08
N ALA A 509 37.45 20.34 40.59
CA ALA A 509 36.83 21.64 40.30
C ALA A 509 35.56 21.85 41.13
N ASP A 510 35.68 22.19 42.41
CA ASP A 510 34.51 22.40 43.28
C ASP A 510 33.89 23.78 43.05
N HIS A 511 32.68 23.83 42.47
CA HIS A 511 31.90 25.05 42.27
C HIS A 511 30.46 24.78 42.73
N PRO A 512 30.04 25.24 43.92
CA PRO A 512 28.62 25.28 44.28
C PRO A 512 27.88 26.25 43.36
N VAL A 513 26.59 26.03 43.11
CA VAL A 513 25.74 27.00 42.39
C VAL A 513 25.65 28.29 43.20
N ASP A 514 25.71 29.45 42.55
CA ASP A 514 25.57 30.76 43.17
C ASP A 514 24.22 30.93 43.88
N ASP A 515 24.27 31.16 45.20
CA ASP A 515 23.11 31.37 46.08
C ASP A 515 22.26 32.58 45.64
N ASP A 516 22.88 33.64 45.12
CA ASP A 516 22.16 34.84 44.68
C ASP A 516 21.38 34.57 43.37
N TRP A 517 21.93 33.73 42.48
CA TRP A 517 21.27 33.31 41.25
C TRP A 517 20.08 32.37 41.54
N MET A 518 20.25 31.39 42.43
CA MET A 518 19.16 30.52 42.89
C MET A 518 18.01 31.33 43.49
N ALA A 519 18.32 32.27 44.38
CA ALA A 519 17.32 33.12 45.02
C ALA A 519 16.56 34.01 44.02
N THR A 520 17.20 34.39 42.92
CA THR A 520 16.57 35.18 41.84
C THR A 520 15.55 34.33 41.08
N ILE A 521 15.95 33.13 40.65
CA ILE A 521 15.04 32.18 39.96
C ILE A 521 13.85 31.81 40.85
N GLU A 522 14.08 31.51 42.13
CA GLU A 522 13.01 31.22 43.09
C GLU A 522 12.06 32.42 43.30
N SER A 523 12.61 33.63 43.35
CA SER A 523 11.83 34.88 43.49
C SER A 523 10.94 35.12 42.28
N ASP A 524 11.50 34.95 41.09
CA ASP A 524 10.88 35.36 39.82
C ASP A 524 9.86 34.31 39.36
N LEU A 525 10.11 33.03 39.62
CA LEU A 525 9.19 31.97 39.22
C LEU A 525 7.97 31.86 40.14
N ARG A 526 8.08 32.16 41.45
CA ARG A 526 6.98 32.14 42.46
C ARG A 526 5.80 31.23 42.09
N VAL A 527 6.12 30.00 41.70
CA VAL A 527 5.12 29.07 41.17
C VAL A 527 4.33 28.61 42.38
N ALA A 528 3.01 28.76 42.34
CA ALA A 528 2.16 28.30 43.42
C ALA A 528 2.36 26.78 43.61
N ASP A 529 2.78 26.35 44.81
CA ASP A 529 2.87 24.94 45.28
C ASP A 529 3.88 23.97 44.61
N HIS A 530 4.87 24.45 43.84
CA HIS A 530 5.92 23.61 43.22
C HIS A 530 7.33 23.85 43.77
N ASP A 531 8.08 22.78 44.01
CA ASP A 531 9.45 22.84 44.50
C ASP A 531 10.42 23.06 43.31
N ILE A 532 11.47 23.86 43.54
CA ILE A 532 12.56 24.07 42.58
C ILE A 532 13.84 23.48 43.19
N SER A 533 14.46 22.55 42.47
CA SER A 533 15.74 21.96 42.83
C SER A 533 16.84 22.46 41.89
N PHE A 534 18.06 22.64 42.41
CA PHE A 534 19.21 23.11 41.64
C PHE A 534 20.35 22.11 41.75
N ASP A 535 20.82 21.63 40.60
CA ASP A 535 21.94 20.70 40.49
C ASP A 535 23.06 21.29 39.61
N HIS A 536 24.30 21.15 40.07
CA HIS A 536 25.50 21.45 39.28
C HIS A 536 26.21 20.16 38.89
N VAL A 537 26.29 19.90 37.58
CA VAL A 537 26.96 18.71 37.05
C VAL A 537 28.22 19.08 36.28
N ARG A 538 29.33 18.46 36.68
CA ARG A 538 30.60 18.52 35.96
C ARG A 538 30.63 17.41 34.95
N THR A 539 30.78 17.77 33.68
CA THR A 539 30.72 16.79 32.60
C THR A 539 31.78 17.06 31.54
N ARG A 540 32.08 16.02 30.75
CA ARG A 540 32.84 16.16 29.51
C ARG A 540 31.93 16.29 28.29
N ASP A 541 30.65 16.01 28.49
CA ASP A 541 29.61 15.96 27.47
C ASP A 541 28.31 16.40 28.13
N ARG A 542 27.83 17.58 27.74
CA ARG A 542 26.62 18.18 28.30
C ARG A 542 25.37 17.38 27.93
N THR A 543 25.33 16.78 26.74
CA THR A 543 24.21 15.94 26.29
C THR A 543 24.10 14.69 27.15
N ASP A 544 25.21 14.03 27.47
CA ASP A 544 25.21 12.87 28.35
C ASP A 544 24.79 13.23 29.79
N ALA A 545 25.20 14.40 30.30
CA ALA A 545 24.76 14.89 31.62
C ALA A 545 23.25 15.13 31.64
N LEU A 546 22.71 15.80 30.62
CA LEU A 546 21.29 16.04 30.46
C LEU A 546 20.49 14.74 30.41
N LEU A 547 20.91 13.77 29.58
CA LEU A 547 20.26 12.47 29.45
C LEU A 547 20.30 11.64 30.73
N ASN A 548 21.34 11.79 31.56
CA ASN A 548 21.43 11.12 32.85
C ASN A 548 20.54 11.75 33.93
N GLY A 549 20.16 13.02 33.77
CA GLY A 549 19.18 13.69 34.64
C GLY A 549 17.74 13.24 34.40
N ILE A 550 17.46 12.56 33.28
CA ILE A 550 16.11 12.10 32.94
C ILE A 550 15.74 10.88 33.78
N SER A 551 14.63 10.96 34.50
CA SER A 551 14.05 9.87 35.29
C SER A 551 12.70 9.43 34.73
N ASP A 552 12.12 8.35 35.28
CA ASP A 552 10.77 7.91 34.93
C ASP A 552 9.67 8.95 35.30
N GLN A 553 10.01 9.97 36.09
CA GLN A 553 9.10 11.06 36.49
C GLN A 553 9.23 12.31 35.61
N THR A 554 10.26 12.40 34.78
CA THR A 554 10.52 13.55 33.91
C THR A 554 9.49 13.60 32.78
N GLN A 555 8.69 14.67 32.71
CA GLN A 555 7.65 14.81 31.67
C GLN A 555 8.16 15.55 30.43
N CYS A 556 9.09 16.48 30.64
CA CYS A 556 9.64 17.35 29.62
C CYS A 556 11.08 17.75 30.00
N VAL A 557 11.91 17.95 28.99
CA VAL A 557 13.25 18.55 29.11
C VAL A 557 13.21 19.90 28.39
N LEU A 558 13.56 20.97 29.11
CA LEU A 558 13.70 22.32 28.56
C LEU A 558 15.20 22.67 28.51
N VAL A 559 15.71 23.04 27.34
CA VAL A 559 17.11 23.42 27.15
C VAL A 559 17.20 24.86 26.68
N ASP A 560 17.99 25.66 27.39
CA ASP A 560 18.24 27.06 27.03
C ASP A 560 19.40 27.18 26.02
N TRP A 561 19.10 27.70 24.84
CA TRP A 561 20.00 27.74 23.70
C TRP A 561 20.82 29.03 23.67
N HIS A 562 22.07 28.94 24.11
CA HIS A 562 22.98 30.09 24.17
C HIS A 562 23.79 30.30 22.86
N ASP A 563 24.18 29.21 22.19
CA ASP A 563 24.99 29.26 20.96
C ASP A 563 24.31 30.01 19.80
N PRO A 564 25.07 30.70 18.92
CA PRO A 564 24.51 31.32 17.72
C PRO A 564 24.01 30.24 16.74
N ILE A 565 22.83 30.44 16.16
CA ILE A 565 22.30 29.55 15.12
C ILE A 565 23.06 29.85 13.81
N ARG A 566 23.91 28.92 13.37
CA ARG A 566 24.69 29.08 12.13
C ARG A 566 24.00 28.38 10.97
N THR A 567 23.56 29.14 9.98
CA THR A 567 23.01 28.61 8.73
C THR A 567 24.07 27.71 8.06
N TYR A 568 23.71 26.46 7.75
CA TYR A 568 24.52 25.45 7.05
C TYR A 568 25.70 24.78 7.81
N HIS A 569 26.04 25.17 9.05
CA HIS A 569 27.16 24.59 9.81
C HIS A 569 26.87 24.41 11.32
N LEU A 570 26.06 23.41 11.63
CA LEU A 570 25.59 22.97 12.96
C LEU A 570 26.18 21.59 13.30
N ARG A 571 27.51 21.48 13.26
CA ARG A 571 28.24 20.24 13.61
C ARG A 571 29.03 20.37 14.91
N GLU A 572 28.89 21.47 15.63
CA GLU A 572 29.82 21.82 16.73
C GLU A 572 29.13 22.34 18.01
N SER A 573 27.79 22.45 18.09
CA SER A 573 27.11 22.96 19.30
C SER A 573 26.39 21.87 20.10
N HIS A 574 26.26 22.08 21.42
CA HIS A 574 25.58 21.18 22.36
C HIS A 574 24.11 20.93 21.97
N VAL A 575 23.40 21.99 21.62
CA VAL A 575 21.98 21.94 21.25
C VAL A 575 21.75 21.10 19.99
N ASP A 576 22.69 21.12 19.03
CA ASP A 576 22.61 20.28 17.83
C ASP A 576 22.65 18.79 18.16
N GLU A 577 23.48 18.42 19.14
CA GLU A 577 23.61 17.04 19.59
C GLU A 577 22.36 16.60 20.37
N VAL A 578 21.78 17.49 21.17
CA VAL A 578 20.51 17.30 21.87
C VAL A 578 19.36 17.10 20.86
N LEU A 579 19.18 17.99 19.89
CA LEU A 579 18.10 17.87 18.88
C LEU A 579 18.23 16.62 18.01
N ARG A 580 19.45 16.11 17.78
CA ARG A 580 19.69 14.85 17.05
C ARG A 580 19.53 13.60 17.91
N SER A 581 19.66 13.74 19.22
CA SER A 581 19.58 12.60 20.14
C SER A 581 18.14 12.10 20.29
N ALA A 582 18.01 10.81 20.56
CA ALA A 582 16.73 10.19 20.87
C ALA A 582 16.39 10.49 22.33
N PHE A 583 15.37 11.32 22.56
CA PHE A 583 14.86 11.64 23.89
C PHE A 583 13.66 10.75 24.22
N PRO A 584 13.61 10.15 25.43
CA PRO A 584 12.49 9.31 25.86
C PRO A 584 11.29 10.13 26.35
N VAL A 585 11.43 11.46 26.44
CA VAL A 585 10.46 12.44 26.94
C VAL A 585 10.38 13.60 25.95
N ARG A 586 9.39 14.49 26.09
CA ARG A 586 9.29 15.70 25.26
C ARG A 586 10.54 16.56 25.45
N LEU A 587 11.05 17.12 24.38
CA LEU A 587 12.19 18.03 24.40
C LEU A 587 11.75 19.38 23.85
N ALA A 588 12.04 20.45 24.58
CA ALA A 588 11.82 21.82 24.18
C ALA A 588 13.15 22.58 24.26
N VAL A 589 13.52 23.28 23.20
CA VAL A 589 14.78 24.03 23.11
C VAL A 589 14.43 25.48 22.85
N LEU A 590 14.74 26.36 23.80
CA LEU A 590 14.39 27.78 23.74
C LEU A 590 15.59 28.62 23.34
N LYS A 591 15.48 29.36 22.24
CA LYS A 591 16.41 30.42 21.84
C LYS A 591 15.79 31.78 22.12
N HIS A 592 16.33 32.50 23.10
CA HIS A 592 15.89 33.85 23.41
C HIS A 592 16.43 34.88 22.43
N ARG A 593 15.55 35.78 21.97
CA ARG A 593 15.90 36.93 21.10
C ARG A 593 15.12 38.21 21.40
N GLY A 594 14.01 38.14 22.13
CA GLY A 594 13.12 39.27 22.39
C GLY A 594 13.42 40.02 23.69
N GLU A 595 12.86 41.22 23.85
CA GLU A 595 12.86 41.95 25.13
C GLU A 595 11.41 42.08 25.61
N GLY A 596 11.06 41.53 26.78
CA GLY A 596 9.74 41.73 27.39
C GLY A 596 8.98 40.45 27.76
N THR A 597 7.66 40.53 27.69
CA THR A 597 6.70 39.45 27.94
C THR A 597 6.35 38.71 26.65
N ILE A 598 5.88 37.47 26.77
CA ILE A 598 5.36 36.70 25.64
C ILE A 598 3.86 36.97 25.55
N ASP A 599 3.47 37.88 24.66
CA ASP A 599 2.07 38.32 24.46
C ASP A 599 1.48 37.74 23.16
N ASP A 600 2.32 37.45 22.17
CA ASP A 600 1.91 36.84 20.90
C ASP A 600 2.76 35.60 20.57
N ILE A 601 2.09 34.47 20.26
CA ILE A 601 2.72 33.18 19.95
C ILE A 601 2.28 32.70 18.55
N VAL A 602 3.26 32.36 17.73
CA VAL A 602 3.03 31.72 16.42
C VAL A 602 3.55 30.29 16.46
N VAL A 603 2.70 29.33 16.10
CA VAL A 603 3.10 27.93 15.87
C VAL A 603 3.12 27.70 14.37
N ALA A 604 4.25 27.30 13.80
CA ALA A 604 4.45 27.30 12.35
C ALA A 604 4.92 25.96 11.78
N THR A 605 4.34 25.56 10.64
CA THR A 605 4.74 24.33 9.93
C THR A 605 4.73 24.50 8.40
N ASP A 606 5.62 23.78 7.72
CA ASP A 606 5.94 23.98 6.30
C ASP A 606 5.09 23.14 5.33
N SER A 607 4.54 21.99 5.77
CA SER A 607 3.81 21.07 4.89
C SER A 607 3.19 19.84 5.58
N GLY A 608 3.38 19.67 6.90
CA GLY A 608 2.90 18.52 7.67
C GLY A 608 1.97 18.90 8.83
N PRO A 609 1.38 17.90 9.51
CA PRO A 609 0.70 18.14 10.77
C PRO A 609 1.67 18.66 11.82
N TYR A 610 1.22 19.60 12.65
CA TYR A 610 1.89 19.91 13.90
C TYR A 610 2.06 18.68 14.78
N ASP A 611 3.25 18.57 15.36
CA ASP A 611 3.53 17.60 16.43
C ASP A 611 2.66 17.92 17.65
N ARG A 612 2.34 16.92 18.48
CA ARG A 612 1.49 17.14 19.65
C ARG A 612 2.21 18.03 20.65
N ALA A 613 3.47 17.75 20.96
CA ALA A 613 4.27 18.52 21.90
C ALA A 613 4.37 19.98 21.46
N GLU A 614 4.49 20.26 20.17
CA GLU A 614 4.53 21.63 19.63
C GLU A 614 3.28 22.43 20.04
N ILE A 615 2.10 21.84 19.82
CA ILE A 615 0.82 22.49 20.10
C ILE A 615 0.51 22.51 21.60
N GLU A 616 0.78 21.42 22.30
CA GLU A 616 0.55 21.27 23.75
C GLU A 616 1.38 22.27 24.54
N LEU A 617 2.68 22.41 24.21
CA LEU A 617 3.57 23.34 24.89
C LEU A 617 3.27 24.80 24.51
N ALA A 618 2.90 25.08 23.27
CA ALA A 618 2.46 26.41 22.86
C ALA A 618 1.17 26.84 23.59
N ASP A 619 0.18 25.95 23.68
CA ASP A 619 -1.07 26.21 24.41
C ASP A 619 -0.82 26.36 25.92
N ALA A 620 0.08 25.58 26.50
CA ALA A 620 0.49 25.72 27.91
C ALA A 620 1.08 27.11 28.21
N ILE A 621 1.96 27.61 27.32
CA ILE A 621 2.53 28.96 27.45
C ILE A 621 1.42 29.99 27.29
N ALA A 622 0.59 29.89 26.25
CA ALA A 622 -0.49 30.84 25.99
C ALA A 622 -1.52 30.90 27.13
N ALA A 623 -1.92 29.76 27.68
CA ALA A 623 -2.86 29.67 28.79
C ALA A 623 -2.32 30.30 30.09
N THR A 624 -1.00 30.24 30.28
CA THR A 624 -0.33 30.79 31.46
C THR A 624 -0.11 32.30 31.35
N THR A 625 0.33 32.77 30.18
CA THR A 625 0.62 34.20 29.95
C THR A 625 -0.61 35.02 29.58
N GLY A 626 -1.64 34.37 29.02
CA GLY A 626 -2.76 35.03 28.35
C GLY A 626 -2.42 35.51 26.94
N ALA A 627 -1.33 35.01 26.34
CA ALA A 627 -0.90 35.37 24.99
C ALA A 627 -1.91 34.96 23.92
N THR A 628 -1.88 35.67 22.79
CA THR A 628 -2.60 35.22 21.59
C THR A 628 -1.85 34.06 20.94
N LEU A 629 -2.59 33.09 20.40
CA LEU A 629 -2.02 31.91 19.75
C LEU A 629 -2.45 31.89 18.29
N THR A 630 -1.49 31.84 17.36
CA THR A 630 -1.75 31.76 15.93
C THR A 630 -1.12 30.50 15.34
N LEU A 631 -1.93 29.64 14.74
CA LEU A 631 -1.50 28.47 13.99
C LEU A 631 -1.26 28.86 12.53
N VAL A 632 -0.02 28.76 12.07
CA VAL A 632 0.42 29.15 10.73
C VAL A 632 0.89 27.93 9.93
N GLN A 633 0.20 27.64 8.84
CA GLN A 633 0.65 26.64 7.88
C GLN A 633 0.95 27.29 6.54
N ALA A 634 2.07 26.94 5.93
CA ALA A 634 2.37 27.32 4.56
C ALA A 634 2.17 26.12 3.63
N ILE A 635 1.62 26.35 2.44
CA ILE A 635 1.40 25.35 1.40
C ILE A 635 1.89 25.87 0.05
N PRO A 636 2.34 24.98 -0.86
CA PRO A 636 2.78 25.37 -2.20
C PRO A 636 1.72 26.15 -2.98
N GLU A 637 2.16 27.10 -3.81
CA GLU A 637 1.26 27.90 -4.65
C GLU A 637 0.43 27.05 -5.62
N ASP A 638 0.94 25.91 -6.06
CA ASP A 638 0.27 24.96 -6.96
C ASP A 638 -0.57 23.89 -6.25
N ALA A 639 -0.79 24.01 -4.92
CA ALA A 639 -1.61 23.08 -4.17
C ALA A 639 -3.06 22.99 -4.70
N PRO A 640 -3.65 21.78 -4.82
CA PRO A 640 -5.05 21.60 -5.21
C PRO A 640 -6.01 22.25 -4.22
N GLU A 641 -7.18 22.72 -4.69
CA GLU A 641 -8.20 23.33 -3.82
C GLU A 641 -8.70 22.37 -2.72
N GLU A 642 -8.72 21.05 -2.97
CA GLU A 642 -9.05 20.05 -1.95
C GLU A 642 -8.00 20.00 -0.83
N ALA A 643 -6.71 20.12 -1.17
CA ALA A 643 -5.63 20.17 -0.18
C ALA A 643 -5.70 21.46 0.66
N VAL A 644 -6.07 22.59 0.03
CA VAL A 644 -6.33 23.86 0.71
C VAL A 644 -7.51 23.73 1.68
N ALA A 645 -8.61 23.10 1.25
CA ALA A 645 -9.78 22.88 2.09
C ALA A 645 -9.45 21.98 3.29
N SER A 646 -8.73 20.87 3.06
CA SER A 646 -8.30 19.94 4.11
C SER A 646 -7.35 20.60 5.12
N ALA A 647 -6.40 21.43 4.67
CA ALA A 647 -5.52 22.17 5.57
C ALA A 647 -6.29 23.17 6.44
N ASN A 648 -7.25 23.91 5.88
CA ASN A 648 -8.08 24.83 6.65
C ASN A 648 -8.98 24.09 7.66
N GLU A 649 -9.55 22.95 7.27
CA GLU A 649 -10.35 22.11 8.18
C GLU A 649 -9.49 21.58 9.32
N TYR A 650 -8.29 21.05 9.02
CA TYR A 650 -7.32 20.62 10.02
C TYR A 650 -6.96 21.73 11.02
N LEU A 651 -6.63 22.94 10.53
CA LEU A 651 -6.31 24.07 11.39
C LEU A 651 -7.51 24.46 12.27
N SER A 652 -8.72 24.47 11.71
CA SER A 652 -9.94 24.83 12.44
C SER A 652 -10.31 23.79 13.51
N GLU A 653 -10.13 22.50 13.22
CA GLU A 653 -10.36 21.44 14.21
C GLU A 653 -9.32 21.50 15.32
N LEU A 654 -8.05 21.71 14.98
CA LEU A 654 -6.97 21.83 15.95
C LEU A 654 -7.18 23.01 16.88
N ALA A 655 -7.55 24.18 16.34
CA ALA A 655 -7.92 25.36 17.12
C ALA A 655 -9.11 25.11 18.06
N GLY A 656 -10.02 24.21 17.69
CA GLY A 656 -11.18 23.82 18.52
C GLY A 656 -10.86 22.90 19.69
N ILE A 657 -9.68 22.27 19.71
CA ILE A 657 -9.24 21.34 20.79
C ILE A 657 -8.36 22.07 21.82
N LEU A 658 -7.76 23.21 21.46
CA LEU A 658 -6.89 23.99 22.33
C LEU A 658 -7.66 24.65 23.48
N SER A 659 -6.99 24.79 24.62
CA SER A 659 -7.57 25.48 25.78
C SER A 659 -7.61 26.99 25.58
N THR A 660 -6.63 27.54 24.85
CA THR A 660 -6.57 28.94 24.44
C THR A 660 -7.18 29.12 23.05
N PRO A 661 -8.06 30.12 22.82
CA PRO A 661 -8.58 30.42 21.49
C PRO A 661 -7.43 30.75 20.52
N ALA A 662 -7.29 29.95 19.46
CA ALA A 662 -6.25 30.12 18.46
C ALA A 662 -6.79 30.70 17.15
N GLU A 663 -6.06 31.65 16.58
CA GLU A 663 -6.26 32.09 15.19
C GLU A 663 -5.57 31.12 14.23
N THR A 664 -6.08 31.01 13.00
CA THR A 664 -5.51 30.11 11.97
C THR A 664 -5.18 30.90 10.72
N LYS A 665 -3.94 30.79 10.23
CA LYS A 665 -3.49 31.41 8.97
C LYS A 665 -2.90 30.33 8.04
N LEU A 666 -3.40 30.27 6.81
CA LEU A 666 -2.88 29.41 5.75
C LEU A 666 -2.26 30.27 4.64
N TYR A 667 -0.95 30.14 4.44
CA TYR A 667 -0.22 30.86 3.39
C TYR A 667 -0.07 29.97 2.15
N ARG A 668 -0.53 30.46 0.99
CA ARG A 668 -0.29 29.84 -0.31
C ARG A 668 0.85 30.59 -1.00
N THR A 669 2.02 29.96 -1.11
CA THR A 669 3.26 30.65 -1.50
C THR A 669 4.21 29.74 -2.27
N ALA A 670 5.02 30.33 -3.16
CA ALA A 670 6.17 29.66 -3.78
C ALA A 670 7.42 29.71 -2.91
N ASP A 671 7.45 30.61 -1.91
CA ASP A 671 8.51 30.79 -0.92
C ASP A 671 7.93 30.54 0.47
N VAL A 672 8.05 29.29 0.92
CA VAL A 672 7.50 28.81 2.20
C VAL A 672 8.27 29.42 3.38
N GLU A 673 9.61 29.41 3.31
CA GLU A 673 10.50 29.95 4.33
C GLU A 673 10.22 31.42 4.58
N GLY A 674 10.19 32.24 3.52
CA GLY A 674 9.90 33.67 3.63
C GLY A 674 8.53 33.98 4.25
N ALA A 675 7.52 33.16 3.95
CA ALA A 675 6.18 33.34 4.52
C ALA A 675 6.14 33.00 6.02
N LEU A 676 6.81 31.91 6.44
CA LEU A 676 6.88 31.54 7.85
C LEU A 676 7.72 32.52 8.66
N ILE A 677 8.85 33.01 8.12
CA ILE A 677 9.67 34.06 8.77
C ILE A 677 8.86 35.34 8.96
N ALA A 678 8.13 35.77 7.93
CA ALA A 678 7.29 36.96 8.01
C ALA A 678 6.21 36.83 9.08
N ALA A 679 5.55 35.66 9.16
CA ALA A 679 4.54 35.41 10.19
C ALA A 679 5.15 35.32 11.60
N ALA A 680 6.32 34.70 11.74
CA ALA A 680 7.02 34.56 13.02
C ALA A 680 7.53 35.89 13.58
N ASN A 681 7.91 36.83 12.71
CA ASN A 681 8.38 38.16 13.11
C ASN A 681 7.25 39.11 13.56
N GLU A 682 5.98 38.70 13.41
CA GLU A 682 4.83 39.40 14.00
C GLU A 682 4.57 39.01 15.46
N ALA A 683 5.29 38.02 16.00
CA ALA A 683 5.08 37.44 17.33
C ALA A 683 6.31 37.53 18.22
N ASP A 684 6.13 37.36 19.53
CA ASP A 684 7.24 37.36 20.51
C ASP A 684 7.93 36.00 20.60
N LEU A 685 7.16 34.93 20.36
CA LEU A 685 7.59 33.55 20.38
C LEU A 685 7.11 32.78 19.13
N LEU A 686 8.06 32.20 18.42
CA LEU A 686 7.84 31.20 17.39
C LEU A 686 8.01 29.79 17.98
N VAL A 687 7.03 28.92 17.79
CA VAL A 687 7.12 27.49 18.13
C VAL A 687 7.19 26.68 16.84
N LEU A 688 8.14 25.74 16.78
CA LEU A 688 8.38 24.87 15.62
C LEU A 688 8.57 23.41 16.05
N GLY A 689 8.00 22.48 15.30
CA GLY A 689 8.28 21.05 15.42
C GLY A 689 9.65 20.65 14.83
N ALA A 690 10.36 19.76 15.53
CA ALA A 690 11.56 19.10 15.05
C ALA A 690 11.28 17.64 14.66
N PRO A 691 11.82 17.14 13.54
CA PRO A 691 11.50 15.81 13.03
C PRO A 691 11.83 14.67 14.00
N SER A 692 10.90 13.74 14.15
CA SER A 692 10.94 12.62 15.12
C SER A 692 11.82 11.42 14.71
N HIS A 693 12.14 11.24 13.42
CA HIS A 693 13.03 10.16 12.95
C HIS A 693 14.04 10.60 11.87
N PRO A 694 15.33 10.78 12.20
CA PRO A 694 16.37 11.12 11.22
C PRO A 694 16.92 9.88 10.51
N ASP A 695 16.07 9.13 9.79
CA ASP A 695 16.52 7.98 9.00
C ASP A 695 16.75 8.33 7.52
N ARG A 696 18.02 8.59 7.21
CA ARG A 696 18.72 8.57 5.89
C ARG A 696 18.87 9.88 5.09
N VAL A 697 20.14 10.31 5.04
CA VAL A 697 20.91 10.89 3.92
C VAL A 697 20.54 12.30 3.43
N HIS A 698 19.44 12.89 3.86
CA HIS A 698 19.34 14.35 3.96
C HIS A 698 19.47 14.74 5.42
N GLU A 699 20.74 14.96 5.75
CA GLU A 699 21.19 15.93 6.73
C GLU A 699 20.08 16.93 7.11
N PHE A 700 19.79 17.04 8.41
CA PHE A 700 18.93 18.06 9.04
C PHE A 700 19.09 19.46 8.40
N PHE A 701 20.28 19.71 7.85
CA PHE A 701 20.63 20.78 6.93
C PHE A 701 19.80 20.84 5.64
N GLY A 702 18.93 21.86 5.58
CA GLY A 702 18.21 22.25 4.36
C GLY A 702 16.68 22.09 4.43
N GLN A 703 16.13 21.88 5.63
CA GLN A 703 14.69 21.96 5.89
C GLN A 703 14.28 23.37 6.29
N THR A 704 13.02 23.71 6.01
CA THR A 704 12.43 25.02 6.27
C THR A 704 12.54 25.42 7.75
N THR A 705 12.39 24.48 8.70
CA THR A 705 12.51 24.73 10.15
C THR A 705 13.85 25.38 10.54
N ASP A 706 14.97 24.90 10.02
CA ASP A 706 16.31 25.41 10.36
C ASP A 706 16.51 26.84 9.86
N ILE A 707 16.07 27.11 8.64
CA ILE A 707 16.20 28.41 7.98
C ILE A 707 15.32 29.42 8.72
N VAL A 708 14.06 29.05 8.99
CA VAL A 708 13.12 29.88 9.75
C VAL A 708 13.68 30.17 11.15
N ALA A 709 14.11 29.14 11.89
CA ALA A 709 14.66 29.33 13.24
C ALA A 709 15.94 30.19 13.24
N ALA A 710 16.78 30.11 12.20
CA ALA A 710 18.00 30.92 12.09
C ALA A 710 17.73 32.38 11.73
N GLU A 711 16.69 32.67 10.94
CA GLU A 711 16.47 33.99 10.33
C GLU A 711 15.43 34.87 11.04
N VAL A 712 14.60 34.32 11.93
CA VAL A 712 13.58 35.10 12.65
C VAL A 712 14.17 36.02 13.73
N ASP A 713 13.53 37.15 13.97
CA ASP A 713 13.93 38.10 15.02
C ASP A 713 13.30 37.75 16.38
N SER A 714 12.21 36.99 16.39
CA SER A 714 11.49 36.56 17.60
C SER A 714 12.19 35.43 18.34
N SER A 715 11.82 35.20 19.60
CA SER A 715 12.34 34.04 20.34
C SER A 715 11.82 32.76 19.71
N VAL A 716 12.60 31.68 19.74
CA VAL A 716 12.24 30.42 19.07
C VAL A 716 12.21 29.28 20.06
N LEU A 717 11.12 28.53 20.10
CA LEU A 717 10.97 27.28 20.84
C LEU A 717 10.89 26.12 19.85
N VAL A 718 11.96 25.32 19.76
CA VAL A 718 11.99 24.12 18.93
C VAL A 718 11.56 22.93 19.79
N VAL A 719 10.51 22.22 19.39
CA VAL A 719 9.89 21.14 20.16
C VAL A 719 10.03 19.81 19.45
N LYS A 720 10.31 18.75 20.20
CA LYS A 720 10.47 17.39 19.68
C LYS A 720 9.70 16.38 20.51
N GLU A 721 9.02 15.46 19.83
CA GLU A 721 8.28 14.35 20.45
C GLU A 721 9.21 13.28 21.05
N PRO A 722 8.75 12.53 22.07
CA PRO A 722 9.42 11.34 22.57
C PRO A 722 9.64 10.32 21.45
N THR A 723 10.79 9.65 21.48
CA THR A 723 11.13 8.57 20.54
C THR A 723 11.21 7.24 21.28
N GLU A 724 10.80 6.13 20.63
CA GLU A 724 10.88 4.79 21.25
C GLU A 724 12.28 4.51 21.81
N ALA A 725 12.30 3.96 23.03
CA ALA A 725 13.43 3.89 23.93
C ALA A 725 14.79 3.52 23.29
N ILE A 726 15.85 4.16 23.80
CA ILE A 726 17.28 3.94 23.56
C ILE A 726 17.56 2.52 23.00
N PRO A 727 18.15 2.38 21.80
CA PRO A 727 18.48 1.09 21.22
C PRO A 727 19.17 0.17 22.23
N SER A 728 18.75 -1.08 22.31
CA SER A 728 19.33 -2.09 23.21
C SER A 728 20.85 -2.23 23.08
N SER A 729 21.40 -1.86 21.91
CA SER A 729 22.84 -1.76 21.64
C SER A 729 23.56 -0.70 22.47
N ARG A 730 22.93 0.46 22.76
CA ARG A 730 23.48 1.51 23.63
C ARG A 730 23.38 1.15 25.11
N ARG A 731 22.30 0.48 25.55
CA ARG A 731 22.21 -0.10 26.92
C ARG A 731 23.29 -1.17 27.15
N LEU A 732 23.58 -1.99 26.14
CA LEU A 732 24.64 -3.00 26.19
C LEU A 732 26.04 -2.34 26.24
N TRP A 733 26.24 -1.25 25.50
CA TRP A 733 27.50 -0.49 25.53
C TRP A 733 27.73 0.22 26.87
N ARG A 734 26.69 0.80 27.47
CA ARG A 734 26.74 1.40 28.82
C ARG A 734 26.98 0.35 29.91
N TRP A 735 26.36 -0.83 29.83
CA TRP A 735 26.65 -1.96 30.71
C TRP A 735 28.12 -2.43 30.65
N LEU A 736 28.77 -2.27 29.49
CA LEU A 736 30.19 -2.60 29.31
C LEU A 736 31.13 -1.49 29.84
N GLN A 737 30.74 -0.22 29.76
CA GLN A 737 31.53 0.90 30.27
C GLN A 737 31.54 1.00 31.81
N ASP A 738 30.42 0.70 32.49
CA ASP A 738 30.37 0.72 33.96
C ASP A 738 31.18 -0.44 34.62
N ARG A 739 31.69 -1.38 33.83
CA ARG A 739 32.49 -2.53 34.28
C ARG A 739 33.95 -2.52 33.81
N LEU A 740 34.38 -1.50 33.07
CA LEU A 740 35.76 -1.28 32.63
C LEU A 740 36.32 -0.03 33.28
#